data_AF-V5I422-F1
#
_entry.id   AF-V5I422-F1
#
_cell.length_a   1.000
_cell.length_b   1.000
_cell.length_c   1.000
_cell.angle_alpha   90.00
_cell.angle_beta   90.00
_cell.angle_gamma   90.00
#
_symmetry.space_group_name_H-M   'P 1'
#
loop_
_entity.id
_entity.type
_entity.pdbx_description
1 polymer ?
#
loop_
_entity_poly.entity_id
_entity_poly.type
_entity_poly.pdbx_seq_one_letter_code
_entity_poly.pdbx_strand_id
1 'polypeptide(L)'
;MLYLVGLGLADETDITVKGLEIVKKADRVYLEAYTSILLVDKEKLEAFYGRPVIVADRELVESGSDEILEGADKVDVAFLVVGDPFGATTHTDLVLRAREIGIQTKTVPNASIMSGIGCTGLQLYNFGQTVSMVFFTETWKPSSFYDRIKENVQIGLHTLVLLDIKVKEQSLEDMARGRKVFQPPRYMTVSQCASQMLEIEEERKEGVYGPDSLAVGCARVGAADQKLAAGTLKELTEVDMGRPLHSLVLLGKRTHDLERDYIREFAVDQASFDINWKKTMPVYILHGFRWPRDGFMGIRVFIVLHNIEEAAAEYLQQPLTSREVLKTFRRIEPEIMARIPEMHFIEQYDPEDLEGVSQPYAYVADKVITIPDKTMPENGLGRNVEEILKLGSELSEESSQALEELRAKYADGEKMGWWVVYNGDPDRAFDEDEEEEEEEEEESEAASIDSRPRTAGSIMSRPRTAGSIFRREPREEKIPCLRFQKRSYDTGFLAERVPKTGHCCDEAYVSSLHILLLASFRGKTRLAKWYAPYTDEEKVKLKGEVHRLVAPRDQKYQSNFVEFKRSTKIVYRRYAGLFFCVCVDANDNELAYLEAIHFFVEVLDQFFGNVCELDLVFNFYKVYAILDEVFLAGEIEETSKQVVLTRLEHLDKLE
;
A
#
# COMPACT_ATOMS: atom_id res chain seq x y z
N MET A 1 -16.71 41.07 -7.71
CA MET A 1 -16.48 39.70 -7.20
C MET A 1 -15.05 39.60 -6.65
N LEU A 2 -14.81 38.80 -5.62
CA LEU A 2 -13.46 38.52 -5.11
C LEU A 2 -12.89 37.25 -5.77
N TYR A 3 -11.71 37.36 -6.38
CA TYR A 3 -10.99 36.24 -6.97
C TYR A 3 -9.75 35.93 -6.14
N LEU A 4 -9.59 34.67 -5.74
CA LEU A 4 -8.35 34.18 -5.14
C LEU A 4 -7.54 33.50 -6.24
N VAL A 5 -6.37 34.04 -6.57
CA VAL A 5 -5.58 33.58 -7.72
C VAL A 5 -4.22 33.10 -7.24
N GLY A 6 -3.96 31.81 -7.44
CA GLY A 6 -2.65 31.23 -7.20
C GLY A 6 -1.65 31.69 -8.25
N LEU A 7 -0.47 32.13 -7.81
CA LEU A 7 0.61 32.61 -8.67
C LEU A 7 1.60 31.52 -9.06
N GLY A 8 1.54 30.34 -8.45
CA GLY A 8 2.57 29.31 -8.65
C GLY A 8 3.82 29.60 -7.82
N LEU A 9 4.95 28.95 -8.13
CA LEU A 9 6.02 28.75 -7.14
C LEU A 9 7.26 29.64 -7.31
N ALA A 10 7.58 30.08 -8.52
CA ALA A 10 8.85 30.70 -8.82
C ALA A 10 8.73 32.15 -9.31
N ASP A 11 8.12 32.37 -10.47
CA ASP A 11 8.16 33.67 -11.16
C ASP A 11 6.80 34.16 -11.69
N GLU A 12 6.79 35.34 -12.32
CA GLU A 12 5.56 35.98 -12.80
C GLU A 12 4.82 35.18 -13.90
N THR A 13 5.48 34.20 -14.51
CA THR A 13 4.93 33.40 -15.61
C THR A 13 4.26 32.11 -15.16
N ASP A 14 4.46 31.70 -13.89
CA ASP A 14 3.81 30.52 -13.30
C ASP A 14 2.31 30.72 -13.08
N ILE A 15 1.82 31.95 -13.13
CA ILE A 15 0.39 32.22 -13.09
C ILE A 15 -0.32 31.52 -14.25
N THR A 16 -1.42 30.84 -13.96
CA THR A 16 -2.22 30.25 -15.03
C THR A 16 -2.75 31.32 -15.98
N VAL A 17 -2.97 30.97 -17.26
CA VAL A 17 -3.57 31.88 -18.26
C VAL A 17 -4.90 32.46 -17.75
N LYS A 18 -5.70 31.63 -17.09
CA LYS A 18 -6.98 32.04 -16.46
C LYS A 18 -6.76 33.07 -15.36
N GLY A 19 -5.76 32.85 -14.49
CA GLY A 19 -5.36 33.81 -13.46
C GLY A 19 -4.95 35.14 -14.06
N LEU A 20 -4.06 35.13 -15.06
CA LEU A 20 -3.57 36.32 -15.74
C LEU A 20 -4.68 37.15 -16.39
N GLU A 21 -5.65 36.50 -17.05
CA GLU A 21 -6.80 37.18 -17.64
C GLU A 21 -7.68 37.87 -16.60
N ILE A 22 -7.86 37.25 -15.43
CA ILE A 22 -8.62 37.83 -14.31
C ILE A 22 -7.86 39.03 -13.75
N VAL A 23 -6.56 38.90 -13.49
CA VAL A 23 -5.73 40.00 -12.97
C VAL A 23 -5.80 41.21 -13.87
N LYS A 24 -5.69 41.03 -15.19
CA LYS A 24 -5.77 42.11 -16.18
C LYS A 24 -7.12 42.84 -16.20
N LYS A 25 -8.21 42.15 -15.84
CA LYS A 25 -9.58 42.71 -15.83
C LYS A 25 -9.99 43.28 -14.47
N ALA A 26 -9.40 42.78 -13.38
CA ALA A 26 -9.76 43.18 -12.02
C ALA A 26 -9.44 44.65 -11.77
N ASP A 27 -10.37 45.36 -11.13
CA ASP A 27 -10.27 46.78 -10.77
C ASP A 27 -9.20 47.02 -9.70
N ARG A 28 -9.05 46.09 -8.76
CA ARG A 28 -8.02 46.11 -7.72
C ARG A 28 -7.30 44.77 -7.67
N VAL A 29 -5.98 44.83 -7.49
CA VAL A 29 -5.11 43.65 -7.40
C VAL A 29 -4.31 43.74 -6.11
N TYR A 30 -4.53 42.80 -5.20
CA TYR A 30 -3.80 42.67 -3.94
C TYR A 30 -2.84 41.49 -4.04
N LEU A 31 -1.59 41.66 -3.59
CA LEU A 31 -0.60 40.60 -3.50
C LEU A 31 -0.29 40.34 -2.03
N GLU A 32 -0.57 39.13 -1.60
CA GLU A 32 -0.18 38.67 -0.29
C GLU A 32 1.32 38.32 -0.27
N ALA A 33 2.04 38.78 0.76
CA ALA A 33 3.51 38.73 0.80
C ALA A 33 4.09 38.26 2.16
N TYR A 34 3.37 37.41 2.91
CA TYR A 34 3.79 36.96 4.25
C TYR A 34 3.68 35.45 4.49
N THR A 35 2.88 34.73 3.72
CA THR A 35 2.73 33.27 3.75
C THR A 35 3.81 32.59 2.91
N SER A 36 4.29 33.28 1.86
CA SER A 36 5.41 32.88 1.01
C SER A 36 5.92 34.11 0.23
N ILE A 37 7.01 33.96 -0.51
CA ILE A 37 7.58 35.00 -1.36
C ILE A 37 7.73 34.52 -2.80
N LEU A 38 7.35 35.38 -3.74
CA LEU A 38 7.74 35.24 -5.13
C LEU A 38 9.22 35.61 -5.28
N LEU A 39 9.93 34.92 -6.18
CA LEU A 39 11.35 35.16 -6.43
C LEU A 39 11.59 36.37 -7.35
N VAL A 40 10.58 37.22 -7.53
CA VAL A 40 10.59 38.37 -8.44
C VAL A 40 10.11 39.63 -7.77
N ASP A 41 10.69 40.75 -8.19
CA ASP A 41 10.35 42.06 -7.68
C ASP A 41 8.94 42.49 -8.15
N LYS A 42 8.29 43.30 -7.30
CA LYS A 42 6.94 43.82 -7.55
C LYS A 42 6.85 44.55 -8.89
N GLU A 43 7.87 45.32 -9.26
CA GLU A 43 7.90 46.12 -10.48
C GLU A 43 7.84 45.22 -11.74
N LYS A 44 8.51 44.07 -11.70
CA LYS A 44 8.49 43.09 -12.78
C LYS A 44 7.09 42.46 -12.91
N LEU A 45 6.47 42.16 -11.77
CA LEU A 45 5.12 41.62 -11.68
C LEU A 45 4.08 42.60 -12.26
N GLU A 46 4.13 43.87 -11.85
CA GLU A 46 3.26 44.94 -12.35
C GLU A 46 3.43 45.16 -13.86
N ALA A 47 4.66 45.12 -14.36
CA ALA A 47 4.96 45.25 -15.79
C ALA A 47 4.37 44.09 -16.61
N PHE A 48 4.47 42.86 -16.11
CA PHE A 48 3.94 41.67 -16.79
C PHE A 48 2.41 41.61 -16.76
N TYR A 49 1.79 41.95 -15.62
CA TYR A 49 0.34 41.96 -15.47
C TYR A 49 -0.32 43.17 -16.11
N GLY A 50 0.41 44.29 -16.28
CA GLY A 50 -0.15 45.55 -16.80
C GLY A 50 -1.14 46.19 -15.83
N ARG A 51 -1.01 45.90 -14.53
CA ARG A 51 -1.87 46.42 -13.45
C ARG A 51 -1.01 46.75 -12.24
N PRO A 52 -1.33 47.83 -11.50
CA PRO A 52 -0.68 48.10 -10.21
C PRO A 52 -1.09 47.05 -9.18
N VAL A 53 -0.14 46.64 -8.34
CA VAL A 53 -0.32 45.60 -7.33
C VAL A 53 -0.19 46.22 -5.94
N ILE A 54 -1.19 45.99 -5.09
CA ILE A 54 -1.23 46.48 -3.71
C ILE A 54 -0.70 45.36 -2.80
N VAL A 55 0.42 45.59 -2.12
CA VAL A 55 0.98 44.56 -1.22
C VAL A 55 0.15 44.51 0.06
N ALA A 56 -0.38 43.33 0.38
CA ALA A 56 -1.12 43.04 1.58
C ALA A 56 -0.23 42.25 2.56
N ASP A 57 0.02 42.83 3.74
CA ASP A 57 0.73 42.15 4.81
C ASP A 57 -0.24 41.42 5.76
N ARG A 58 0.34 40.69 6.73
CA ARG A 58 -0.44 39.86 7.66
C ARG A 58 -1.51 40.67 8.41
N GLU A 59 -1.19 41.88 8.85
CA GLU A 59 -2.13 42.74 9.57
C GLU A 59 -3.33 43.10 8.67
N LEU A 60 -3.06 43.48 7.42
CA LEU A 60 -4.13 43.80 6.46
C LEU A 60 -4.99 42.58 6.10
N VAL A 61 -4.41 41.40 5.95
CA VAL A 61 -5.18 40.20 5.54
C VAL A 61 -5.93 39.59 6.72
N GLU A 62 -5.31 39.47 7.89
CA GLU A 62 -5.92 38.81 9.05
C GLU A 62 -6.85 39.74 9.82
N SER A 63 -6.45 40.99 10.09
CA SER A 63 -7.24 41.93 10.90
C SER A 63 -7.93 43.02 10.07
N GLY A 64 -7.32 43.45 8.96
CA GLY A 64 -7.77 44.56 8.12
C GLY A 64 -8.55 44.16 6.86
N SER A 65 -9.09 42.94 6.79
CA SER A 65 -9.67 42.40 5.54
C SER A 65 -10.80 43.24 4.96
N ASP A 66 -11.45 44.05 5.80
CA ASP A 66 -12.53 44.95 5.39
C ASP A 66 -12.09 45.87 4.25
N GLU A 67 -10.82 46.31 4.21
CA GLU A 67 -10.29 47.13 3.12
C GLU A 67 -10.23 46.38 1.78
N ILE A 68 -9.85 45.10 1.82
CA ILE A 68 -9.79 44.23 0.64
C ILE A 68 -11.22 43.96 0.11
N LEU A 69 -12.15 43.74 1.04
CA LEU A 69 -13.54 43.38 0.74
C LEU A 69 -14.40 44.60 0.39
N GLU A 70 -14.02 45.81 0.79
CA GLU A 70 -14.79 47.03 0.60
C GLU A 70 -15.15 47.23 -0.88
N GLY A 71 -16.43 47.17 -1.22
CA GLY A 71 -16.90 47.38 -2.60
C GLY A 71 -16.62 46.22 -3.57
N ALA A 72 -16.11 45.07 -3.09
CA ALA A 72 -15.88 43.89 -3.95
C ALA A 72 -17.17 43.19 -4.39
N ASP A 73 -18.33 43.63 -3.90
CA ASP A 73 -19.68 43.32 -4.41
C ASP A 73 -19.96 44.03 -5.75
N LYS A 74 -19.32 45.16 -6.02
CA LYS A 74 -19.55 46.01 -7.19
C LYS A 74 -18.47 45.90 -8.26
N VAL A 75 -17.22 45.69 -7.83
CA VAL A 75 -16.04 45.63 -8.71
C VAL A 75 -15.33 44.30 -8.58
N ASP A 76 -14.50 43.97 -9.57
CA ASP A 76 -13.70 42.76 -9.53
C ASP A 76 -12.38 43.00 -8.79
N VAL A 77 -12.13 42.19 -7.76
CA VAL A 77 -10.95 42.28 -6.91
C VAL A 77 -10.17 40.98 -7.04
N ALA A 78 -8.91 41.05 -7.45
CA ALA A 78 -8.01 39.91 -7.47
C ALA A 78 -7.13 39.93 -6.22
N PHE A 79 -7.12 38.83 -5.49
CA PHE A 79 -6.26 38.59 -4.34
C PHE A 79 -5.29 37.46 -4.72
N LEU A 80 -4.02 37.83 -4.88
CA LEU A 80 -2.96 36.98 -5.39
C LEU A 80 -2.22 36.31 -4.23
N VAL A 81 -2.05 34.99 -4.32
CA VAL A 81 -1.38 34.16 -3.33
C VAL A 81 -0.24 33.42 -4.00
N VAL A 82 0.95 33.43 -3.39
CA VAL A 82 2.08 32.62 -3.88
C VAL A 82 1.79 31.15 -3.68
N GLY A 83 2.01 30.34 -4.72
CA GLY A 83 1.61 28.94 -4.78
C GLY A 83 0.12 28.80 -5.10
N ASP A 84 -0.57 27.98 -4.30
CA ASP A 84 -2.01 27.77 -4.37
C ASP A 84 -2.72 28.50 -3.22
N PRO A 85 -3.88 29.15 -3.45
CA PRO A 85 -4.60 29.88 -2.42
C PRO A 85 -4.94 29.07 -1.15
N PHE A 86 -5.04 27.74 -1.23
CA PHE A 86 -5.41 26.89 -0.10
C PHE A 86 -4.34 25.84 0.27
N GLY A 87 -3.20 25.80 -0.42
CA GLY A 87 -2.20 24.74 -0.27
C GLY A 87 -1.55 24.65 1.12
N ALA A 88 -1.37 25.77 1.83
CA ALA A 88 -0.79 25.81 3.18
C ALA A 88 -1.05 27.17 3.86
N THR A 89 -2.26 27.70 3.72
CA THR A 89 -2.56 29.07 4.16
C THR A 89 -3.89 29.17 4.91
N THR A 90 -4.12 30.30 5.58
CA THR A 90 -5.36 30.60 6.31
C THR A 90 -6.38 31.37 5.46
N HIS A 91 -6.18 31.50 4.14
CA HIS A 91 -7.04 32.32 3.27
C HIS A 91 -8.49 31.83 3.15
N THR A 92 -8.78 30.59 3.59
CA THR A 92 -10.16 30.13 3.78
C THR A 92 -10.96 31.08 4.68
N ASP A 93 -10.34 31.67 5.70
CA ASP A 93 -10.96 32.65 6.58
C ASP A 93 -11.39 33.93 5.83
N LEU A 94 -10.55 34.44 4.92
CA LEU A 94 -10.90 35.59 4.07
C LEU A 94 -12.11 35.28 3.17
N VAL A 95 -12.17 34.05 2.63
CA VAL A 95 -13.30 33.59 1.82
C VAL A 95 -14.59 33.50 2.64
N LEU A 96 -14.51 33.03 3.89
CA LEU A 96 -15.65 32.96 4.80
C LEU A 96 -16.19 34.37 5.12
N ARG A 97 -15.31 35.30 5.51
CA ARG A 97 -15.67 36.71 5.75
C ARG A 97 -16.34 37.35 4.55
N ALA A 98 -15.81 37.14 3.34
CA ALA A 98 -16.41 37.63 2.10
C ALA A 98 -17.83 37.08 1.88
N ARG A 99 -18.05 35.78 2.13
CA ARG A 99 -19.34 35.13 1.96
C ARG A 99 -20.38 35.63 2.97
N GLU A 100 -19.97 35.88 4.22
CA GLU A 100 -20.86 36.40 5.27
C GLU A 100 -21.47 37.75 4.91
N ILE A 101 -20.71 38.62 4.25
CA ILE A 101 -21.18 39.92 3.77
C ILE A 101 -21.76 39.89 2.34
N GLY A 102 -21.99 38.70 1.79
CA GLY A 102 -22.67 38.51 0.50
C GLY A 102 -21.81 38.74 -0.74
N ILE A 103 -20.48 38.80 -0.60
CA ILE A 103 -19.55 38.95 -1.73
C ILE A 103 -19.31 37.57 -2.36
N GLN A 104 -19.54 37.47 -3.67
CA GLN A 104 -19.20 36.26 -4.42
C GLN A 104 -17.68 36.06 -4.47
N THR A 105 -17.24 34.84 -4.23
CA THR A 105 -15.84 34.44 -4.26
C THR A 105 -15.59 33.39 -5.34
N LYS A 106 -14.44 33.47 -6.03
CA LYS A 106 -14.01 32.48 -7.01
C LYS A 106 -12.51 32.18 -6.87
N THR A 107 -12.16 30.91 -6.77
CA THR A 107 -10.76 30.50 -6.69
C THR A 107 -10.23 30.06 -8.06
N VAL A 108 -8.98 30.43 -8.33
CA VAL A 108 -8.16 29.94 -9.44
C VAL A 108 -6.96 29.22 -8.82
N PRO A 109 -6.97 27.87 -8.78
CA PRO A 109 -5.88 27.11 -8.19
C PRO A 109 -4.62 27.18 -9.05
N ASN A 110 -3.48 26.83 -8.47
CA ASN A 110 -2.20 26.75 -9.17
C ASN A 110 -1.26 25.71 -8.53
N ALA A 111 -0.03 25.58 -9.02
CA ALA A 111 1.00 24.75 -8.40
C ALA A 111 1.26 25.18 -6.94
N SER A 112 1.35 24.20 -6.05
CA SER A 112 1.64 24.38 -4.62
C SER A 112 2.91 23.63 -4.27
N ILE A 113 3.61 24.02 -3.20
CA ILE A 113 4.74 23.23 -2.69
C ILE A 113 4.30 21.81 -2.31
N MET A 114 3.04 21.65 -1.88
CA MET A 114 2.44 20.37 -1.53
C MET A 114 2.45 19.36 -2.69
N SER A 115 2.25 19.84 -3.93
CA SER A 115 2.29 18.98 -5.13
C SER A 115 3.65 19.07 -5.84
N GLY A 116 4.28 20.25 -5.84
CA GLY A 116 5.57 20.51 -6.45
C GLY A 116 6.71 19.71 -5.81
N ILE A 117 6.55 19.25 -4.56
CA ILE A 117 7.54 18.39 -3.89
C ILE A 117 7.76 17.06 -4.62
N GLY A 118 6.85 16.65 -5.51
CA GLY A 118 7.05 15.48 -6.38
C GLY A 118 8.29 15.58 -7.27
N CYS A 119 8.89 16.77 -7.44
CA CYS A 119 10.19 16.91 -8.08
C CYS A 119 11.34 16.19 -7.36
N THR A 120 11.14 15.80 -6.09
CA THR A 120 12.04 14.91 -5.34
C THR A 120 12.06 13.49 -5.89
N GLY A 121 11.13 13.11 -6.77
CA GLY A 121 10.98 11.73 -7.23
C GLY A 121 10.29 10.81 -6.22
N LEU A 122 9.98 11.32 -5.03
CA LEU A 122 9.16 10.62 -4.05
C LEU A 122 7.70 10.64 -4.48
N GLN A 123 7.04 9.50 -4.34
CA GLN A 123 5.65 9.24 -4.68
C GLN A 123 4.74 10.07 -3.77
N LEU A 124 3.95 10.94 -4.38
CA LEU A 124 3.09 11.87 -3.63
C LEU A 124 2.02 11.17 -2.80
N TYR A 125 1.61 9.96 -3.17
CA TYR A 125 0.65 9.15 -2.41
C TYR A 125 1.25 8.60 -1.11
N ASN A 126 2.58 8.48 -1.03
CA ASN A 126 3.30 8.05 0.16
C ASN A 126 3.62 9.20 1.12
N PHE A 127 3.06 10.41 0.92
CA PHE A 127 3.18 11.52 1.88
C PHE A 127 2.03 11.52 2.89
N GLY A 128 2.40 11.54 4.18
CA GLY A 128 1.46 11.65 5.29
C GLY A 128 1.13 13.11 5.65
N GLN A 129 0.74 13.31 6.91
CA GLN A 129 0.39 14.64 7.40
C GLN A 129 1.59 15.60 7.30
N THR A 130 1.42 16.71 6.59
CA THR A 130 2.40 17.79 6.52
C THR A 130 2.50 18.55 7.84
N VAL A 131 3.72 18.93 8.22
CA VAL A 131 4.01 19.66 9.47
C VAL A 131 4.74 20.96 9.18
N SER A 132 4.72 21.89 10.13
CA SER A 132 5.47 23.15 10.04
C SER A 132 6.51 23.25 11.16
N MET A 133 7.75 23.53 10.80
CA MET A 133 8.84 23.84 11.73
C MET A 133 8.88 25.35 11.97
N VAL A 134 8.91 25.77 13.24
CA VAL A 134 8.98 27.18 13.65
C VAL A 134 10.34 27.51 14.24
N PHE A 135 10.76 28.77 14.17
CA PHE A 135 12.03 29.18 14.79
C PHE A 135 11.99 28.98 16.31
N PHE A 136 13.02 28.30 16.84
CA PHE A 136 13.20 28.19 18.27
C PHE A 136 13.70 29.50 18.87
N THR A 137 13.27 29.75 20.10
CA THR A 137 13.80 30.80 20.97
C THR A 137 14.38 30.17 22.22
N GLU A 138 15.14 30.94 23.01
CA GLU A 138 15.73 30.44 24.26
C GLU A 138 14.67 29.89 25.24
N THR A 139 13.47 30.45 25.23
CA THR A 139 12.40 30.13 26.19
C THR A 139 11.24 29.34 25.59
N TRP A 140 11.18 29.18 24.26
CA TRP A 140 10.07 28.52 23.58
C TRP A 140 10.58 27.67 22.41
N LYS A 141 10.48 26.34 22.60
CA LYS A 141 10.89 25.28 21.67
C LYS A 141 9.73 24.29 21.51
N PRO A 142 8.73 24.62 20.67
CA PRO A 142 7.57 23.76 20.51
C PRO A 142 7.96 22.46 19.80
N SER A 143 7.51 21.32 20.31
CA SER A 143 7.78 19.99 19.75
C SER A 143 6.53 19.29 19.23
N SER A 144 5.43 20.02 19.02
CA SER A 144 4.16 19.45 18.55
C SER A 144 4.24 18.80 17.17
N PHE A 145 5.22 19.20 16.34
CA PHE A 145 5.48 18.58 15.05
C PHE A 145 5.98 17.14 15.19
N TYR A 146 6.67 16.82 16.30
CA TYR A 146 7.32 15.52 16.50
C TYR A 146 6.31 14.38 16.61
N ASP A 147 5.21 14.60 17.33
CA ASP A 147 4.15 13.60 17.49
C ASP A 147 3.47 13.28 16.14
N ARG A 148 3.32 14.27 15.25
CA ARG A 148 2.74 14.09 13.91
C ARG A 148 3.68 13.36 12.96
N ILE A 149 4.97 13.70 13.03
CA ILE A 149 6.01 12.95 12.30
C ILE A 149 6.01 11.49 12.74
N LYS A 150 5.89 11.23 14.05
CA LYS A 150 5.82 9.88 14.60
C LYS A 150 4.62 9.08 14.07
N GLU A 151 3.46 9.71 13.96
CA GLU A 151 2.27 9.10 13.34
C GLU A 151 2.57 8.67 11.90
N ASN A 152 3.16 9.54 11.06
CA ASN A 152 3.52 9.19 9.68
C ASN A 152 4.54 8.04 9.61
N VAL A 153 5.57 8.05 10.46
CA VAL A 153 6.60 6.98 10.50
C VAL A 153 6.01 5.63 10.87
N GLN A 154 5.06 5.59 11.79
CA GLN A 154 4.41 4.34 12.22
C GLN A 154 3.70 3.62 11.09
N ILE A 155 3.14 4.38 10.13
CA ILE A 155 2.49 3.85 8.93
C ILE A 155 3.40 3.87 7.71
N GLY A 156 4.66 4.28 7.87
CA GLY A 156 5.69 4.25 6.83
C GLY A 156 5.66 5.40 5.83
N LEU A 157 4.86 6.45 6.03
CA LEU A 157 4.73 7.57 5.11
C LEU A 157 5.86 8.61 5.25
N HIS A 158 6.17 9.28 4.15
CA HIS A 158 7.03 10.46 4.11
C HIS A 158 6.38 11.65 4.79
N THR A 159 7.18 12.59 5.26
CA THR A 159 6.67 13.82 5.87
C THR A 159 7.25 15.06 5.21
N LEU A 160 6.38 15.87 4.59
CA LEU A 160 6.75 17.22 4.18
C LEU A 160 6.77 18.14 5.41
N VAL A 161 7.90 18.82 5.60
CA VAL A 161 8.13 19.81 6.65
C VAL A 161 8.26 21.18 6.00
N LEU A 162 7.24 22.02 6.23
CA LEU A 162 7.23 23.43 5.82
C LEU A 162 8.06 24.23 6.81
N LEU A 163 8.89 25.16 6.31
CA LEU A 163 9.84 25.90 7.14
C LEU A 163 9.35 27.33 7.41
N ASP A 164 9.61 27.81 8.63
CA ASP A 164 9.12 29.10 9.09
C ASP A 164 9.59 30.29 8.25
N ILE A 165 8.71 31.28 8.14
CA ILE A 165 8.94 32.53 7.44
C ILE A 165 8.56 33.68 8.38
N LYS A 166 9.54 34.53 8.67
CA LYS A 166 9.35 35.72 9.50
C LYS A 166 9.53 36.97 8.64
N VAL A 167 8.43 37.61 8.27
CA VAL A 167 8.41 38.86 7.49
C VAL A 167 7.75 39.94 8.32
N LYS A 168 8.34 41.14 8.36
CA LYS A 168 7.83 42.30 9.12
C LYS A 168 7.54 41.99 10.61
N GLU A 169 8.40 41.21 11.27
CA GLU A 169 8.29 41.02 12.73
C GLU A 169 8.90 42.20 13.49
N GLN A 170 8.24 42.62 14.57
CA GLN A 170 8.81 43.57 15.53
C GLN A 170 9.63 42.81 16.57
N SER A 171 10.72 43.41 17.05
CA SER A 171 11.42 42.83 18.20
C SER A 171 10.51 42.85 19.44
N LEU A 172 10.65 41.87 20.34
CA LEU A 172 9.90 41.86 21.61
C LEU A 172 10.11 43.16 22.40
N GLU A 173 11.32 43.74 22.33
CA GLU A 173 11.62 45.03 22.96
C GLU A 173 10.91 46.22 22.30
N ASP A 174 10.88 46.27 20.97
CA ASP A 174 10.23 47.36 20.24
C ASP A 174 8.71 47.26 20.37
N MET A 175 8.16 46.06 20.36
CA MET A 175 6.74 45.79 20.63
C MET A 175 6.36 46.21 22.06
N ALA A 176 7.15 45.82 23.07
CA ALA A 176 6.93 46.23 24.46
C ALA A 176 7.05 47.75 24.67
N ARG A 177 7.81 48.44 23.81
CA ARG A 177 7.98 49.91 23.81
C ARG A 177 7.05 50.63 22.83
N GLY A 178 6.13 49.93 22.16
CA GLY A 178 5.19 50.49 21.19
C GLY A 178 5.82 51.10 19.93
N ARG A 179 7.06 50.71 19.59
CA ARG A 179 7.78 51.20 18.40
C ARG A 179 7.53 50.26 17.22
N LYS A 180 6.97 50.80 16.13
CA LYS A 180 6.77 50.06 14.87
C LYS A 180 8.07 49.99 14.06
N VAL A 181 9.08 49.28 14.59
CA VAL A 181 10.33 49.01 13.88
C VAL A 181 10.35 47.53 13.51
N PHE A 182 10.46 47.25 12.21
CA PHE A 182 10.42 45.90 11.67
C PHE A 182 11.83 45.37 11.41
N GLN A 183 12.04 44.10 11.75
CA GLN A 183 13.27 43.40 11.42
C GLN A 183 13.31 42.99 9.94
N PRO A 184 14.51 42.78 9.37
CA PRO A 184 14.65 42.21 8.05
C PRO A 184 14.00 40.80 8.00
N PRO A 185 13.44 40.40 6.84
CA PRO A 185 12.87 39.08 6.67
C PRO A 185 13.87 37.95 6.99
N ARG A 186 13.40 36.92 7.69
CA ARG A 186 14.16 35.71 7.98
C ARG A 186 13.40 34.49 7.47
N TYR A 187 14.13 33.61 6.79
CA TYR A 187 13.61 32.37 6.23
C TYR A 187 14.39 31.22 6.84
N MET A 188 13.69 30.23 7.37
CA MET A 188 14.34 29.06 7.95
C MET A 188 14.99 28.23 6.85
N THR A 189 16.23 27.81 7.10
CA THR A 189 17.00 26.95 6.18
C THR A 189 16.82 25.47 6.51
N VAL A 190 17.10 24.60 5.54
CA VAL A 190 17.16 23.13 5.76
C VAL A 190 18.12 22.80 6.90
N SER A 191 19.31 23.40 6.90
CA SER A 191 20.32 23.23 7.95
C SER A 191 19.79 23.55 9.35
N GLN A 192 19.11 24.69 9.49
CA GLN A 192 18.48 25.08 10.76
C GLN A 192 17.35 24.13 11.17
N CYS A 193 16.51 23.72 10.22
CA CYS A 193 15.44 22.75 10.48
C CYS A 193 16.01 21.41 10.96
N ALA A 194 17.00 20.86 10.25
CA ALA A 194 17.66 19.62 10.62
C ALA A 194 18.30 19.70 12.01
N SER A 195 18.93 20.84 12.34
CA SER A 195 19.54 21.07 13.65
C SER A 195 18.48 21.10 14.77
N GLN A 196 17.38 21.83 14.57
CA GLN A 196 16.27 21.88 15.54
C GLN A 196 15.57 20.52 15.70
N MET A 197 15.51 19.72 14.63
CA MET A 197 14.95 18.36 14.71
C MET A 197 15.81 17.45 15.58
N LEU A 198 17.13 17.46 15.37
CA LEU A 198 18.05 16.65 16.17
C LEU A 198 18.04 17.07 17.64
N GLU A 199 17.92 18.38 17.92
CA GLU A 199 17.77 18.89 19.28
C GLU A 199 16.52 18.31 19.98
N ILE A 200 15.38 18.25 19.29
CA ILE A 200 14.15 17.66 19.85
C ILE A 200 14.26 16.14 19.98
N GLU A 201 14.91 15.44 19.05
CA GLU A 201 15.17 14.01 19.20
C GLU A 201 16.07 13.72 20.41
N GLU A 202 17.10 14.52 20.67
CA GLU A 202 17.94 14.38 21.86
C GLU A 202 17.18 14.61 23.17
N GLU A 203 16.17 15.50 23.16
CA GLU A 203 15.29 15.75 24.29
C GLU A 203 14.27 14.61 24.51
N ARG A 204 13.62 14.17 23.43
CA ARG A 204 12.52 13.18 23.45
C ARG A 204 13.02 11.73 23.59
N LYS A 205 14.10 11.38 22.88
CA LYS A 205 14.72 10.05 22.82
C LYS A 205 13.75 8.93 22.49
N GLU A 206 12.78 9.21 21.61
CA GLU A 206 11.78 8.23 21.20
C GLU A 206 12.21 7.45 19.93
N GLY A 207 13.33 7.83 19.31
CA GLY A 207 13.91 7.13 18.18
C GLY A 207 13.13 7.30 16.88
N VAL A 208 12.46 8.44 16.69
CA VAL A 208 11.63 8.68 15.50
C VAL A 208 12.49 9.14 14.33
N TYR A 209 13.31 10.18 14.49
CA TYR A 209 14.27 10.65 13.49
C TYR A 209 15.59 11.05 14.13
N GLY A 210 16.60 10.20 13.98
CA GLY A 210 17.94 10.41 14.53
C GLY A 210 18.92 11.06 13.55
N PRO A 211 20.19 11.22 13.96
CA PRO A 211 21.26 11.77 13.13
C PRO A 211 21.41 11.07 11.78
N ASP A 212 21.17 9.76 11.74
CA ASP A 212 21.34 8.92 10.55
C ASP A 212 20.07 8.79 9.69
N SER A 213 18.94 9.36 10.11
CA SER A 213 17.69 9.23 9.37
C SER A 213 17.78 10.01 8.06
N LEU A 214 17.32 9.41 6.97
CA LEU A 214 17.37 10.03 5.64
C LEU A 214 16.30 11.11 5.47
N ALA A 215 16.68 12.17 4.78
CA ALA A 215 15.81 13.28 4.43
C ALA A 215 16.25 13.93 3.11
N VAL A 216 15.35 14.70 2.48
CA VAL A 216 15.62 15.49 1.28
C VAL A 216 15.38 16.97 1.57
N GLY A 217 16.45 17.74 1.56
CA GLY A 217 16.37 19.20 1.53
C GLY A 217 15.97 19.68 0.13
N CYS A 218 14.97 20.55 0.06
CA CYS A 218 14.47 21.14 -1.17
C CYS A 218 14.57 22.66 -1.10
N ALA A 219 15.05 23.29 -2.16
CA ALA A 219 15.15 24.74 -2.25
C ALA A 219 14.66 25.27 -3.59
N ARG A 220 13.86 26.35 -3.53
CA ARG A 220 13.31 27.08 -4.67
C ARG A 220 12.63 26.15 -5.67
N VAL A 221 11.78 25.26 -5.17
CA VAL A 221 11.03 24.30 -5.99
C VAL A 221 10.23 25.04 -7.06
N GLY A 222 10.37 24.62 -8.32
CA GLY A 222 9.78 25.26 -9.49
C GLY A 222 10.64 26.35 -10.14
N ALA A 223 11.70 26.83 -9.49
CA ALA A 223 12.59 27.84 -10.06
C ALA A 223 13.67 27.22 -10.96
N ALA A 224 14.21 28.02 -11.88
CA ALA A 224 15.31 27.59 -12.76
C ALA A 224 16.59 27.21 -11.99
N ASP A 225 16.78 27.76 -10.79
CA ASP A 225 17.89 27.44 -9.90
C ASP A 225 17.47 26.56 -8.71
N GLN A 226 16.40 25.75 -8.88
CA GLN A 226 15.97 24.73 -7.91
C GLN A 226 17.15 23.85 -7.49
N LYS A 227 17.21 23.50 -6.20
CA LYS A 227 18.23 22.60 -5.66
C LYS A 227 17.61 21.56 -4.75
N LEU A 228 18.03 20.30 -4.92
CA LEU A 228 17.72 19.17 -4.05
C LEU A 228 19.01 18.65 -3.41
N ALA A 229 18.93 18.18 -2.19
CA ALA A 229 20.02 17.48 -1.51
C ALA A 229 19.44 16.38 -0.61
N ALA A 230 19.78 15.12 -0.89
CA ALA A 230 19.40 13.97 -0.08
C ALA A 230 20.55 13.57 0.86
N GLY A 231 20.24 13.09 2.05
CA GLY A 231 21.27 12.64 2.99
C GLY A 231 20.70 12.40 4.37
N THR A 232 21.58 12.06 5.30
CA THR A 232 21.23 11.95 6.72
C THR A 232 20.88 13.33 7.30
N LEU A 233 20.01 13.38 8.32
CA LEU A 233 19.70 14.63 9.02
C LEU A 233 20.97 15.34 9.52
N LYS A 234 21.97 14.58 9.95
CA LYS A 234 23.27 15.13 10.35
C LYS A 234 23.98 15.82 9.20
N GLU A 235 24.08 15.20 8.02
CA GLU A 235 24.69 15.83 6.83
C GLU A 235 23.92 17.08 6.40
N LEU A 236 22.58 17.04 6.48
CA LEU A 236 21.74 18.19 6.15
C LEU A 236 21.89 19.36 7.12
N THR A 237 22.44 19.17 8.33
CA THR A 237 22.76 20.30 9.23
C THR A 237 23.86 21.22 8.67
N GLU A 238 24.70 20.73 7.76
CA GLU A 238 25.83 21.49 7.20
C GLU A 238 25.62 21.89 5.72
N VAL A 239 24.53 21.43 5.10
CA VAL A 239 24.31 21.65 3.66
C VAL A 239 23.90 23.09 3.35
N ASP A 240 24.58 23.71 2.37
CA ASP A 240 24.17 24.99 1.80
C ASP A 240 23.21 24.79 0.61
N MET A 241 21.94 25.08 0.84
CA MET A 241 20.89 25.02 -0.19
C MET A 241 20.73 26.33 -0.98
N GLY A 242 21.48 27.37 -0.62
CA GLY A 242 21.41 28.69 -1.22
C GLY A 242 20.28 29.55 -0.68
N ARG A 243 19.65 30.33 -1.58
CA ARG A 243 18.61 31.30 -1.25
C ARG A 243 17.26 30.65 -0.91
N PRO A 244 16.43 31.26 -0.05
CA PRO A 244 15.07 30.78 0.19
C PRO A 244 14.23 30.74 -1.10
N LEU A 245 13.14 29.98 -1.15
CA LEU A 245 12.49 29.26 -0.04
C LEU A 245 12.92 27.80 0.08
N HIS A 246 12.96 27.29 1.30
CA HIS A 246 13.39 25.92 1.60
C HIS A 246 12.24 25.09 2.17
N SER A 247 12.30 23.78 1.96
CA SER A 247 11.43 22.76 2.56
C SER A 247 12.27 21.51 2.84
N LEU A 248 11.83 20.68 3.79
CA LEU A 248 12.51 19.43 4.13
C LEU A 248 11.51 18.29 3.99
N VAL A 249 11.91 17.18 3.37
CA VAL A 249 11.14 15.94 3.35
C VAL A 249 11.85 14.91 4.19
N LEU A 250 11.12 14.30 5.11
CA LEU A 250 11.61 13.18 5.89
C LEU A 250 11.17 11.88 5.24
N LEU A 251 12.12 10.97 5.01
CA LEU A 251 11.81 9.70 4.37
C LEU A 251 11.08 8.76 5.32
N GLY A 252 9.96 8.25 4.83
CA GLY A 252 9.21 7.16 5.45
C GLY A 252 9.91 5.80 5.26
N LYS A 253 9.22 4.74 5.66
CA LYS A 253 9.69 3.35 5.50
C LYS A 253 9.12 2.66 4.26
N ARG A 254 7.95 3.10 3.80
CA ARG A 254 7.37 2.68 2.52
C ARG A 254 8.06 3.51 1.45
N THR A 255 9.17 2.98 0.95
CA THR A 255 9.97 3.61 -0.10
C THR A 255 10.22 2.60 -1.20
N HIS A 256 9.94 2.98 -2.44
CA HIS A 256 10.17 2.15 -3.61
C HIS A 256 11.61 2.28 -4.13
N ASP A 257 12.13 1.25 -4.79
CA ASP A 257 13.50 1.24 -5.31
C ASP A 257 13.74 2.30 -6.40
N LEU A 258 12.69 2.67 -7.15
CA LEU A 258 12.75 3.80 -8.08
C LEU A 258 12.94 5.14 -7.37
N GLU A 259 12.30 5.32 -6.20
CA GLU A 259 12.47 6.53 -5.39
C GLU A 259 13.91 6.63 -4.90
N ARG A 260 14.48 5.51 -4.43
CA ARG A 260 15.91 5.40 -4.07
C ARG A 260 16.78 5.91 -5.20
N ASP A 261 16.64 5.30 -6.36
CA ASP A 261 17.55 5.50 -7.48
C ASP A 261 17.51 6.94 -7.96
N TYR A 262 16.32 7.56 -7.97
CA TYR A 262 16.16 8.96 -8.29
C TYR A 262 16.81 9.87 -7.24
N ILE A 263 16.51 9.71 -5.94
CA ILE A 263 17.04 10.64 -4.92
C ILE A 263 18.53 10.45 -4.65
N ARG A 264 19.06 9.25 -4.91
CA ARG A 264 20.47 8.91 -4.74
C ARG A 264 21.38 9.80 -5.59
N GLU A 265 20.91 10.28 -6.75
CA GLU A 265 21.66 11.24 -7.57
C GLU A 265 21.89 12.59 -6.88
N PHE A 266 21.00 12.95 -5.94
CA PHE A 266 21.07 14.17 -5.15
C PHE A 266 21.72 13.95 -3.78
N ALA A 267 22.28 12.77 -3.51
CA ALA A 267 22.91 12.45 -2.24
C ALA A 267 24.14 13.34 -1.97
N VAL A 268 24.22 13.92 -0.77
CA VAL A 268 25.41 14.66 -0.29
C VAL A 268 26.64 13.75 -0.28
N ASP A 269 26.47 12.52 0.21
CA ASP A 269 27.45 11.44 0.10
C ASP A 269 26.73 10.14 -0.28
N GLN A 270 27.05 9.58 -1.45
CA GLN A 270 26.35 8.39 -1.96
C GLN A 270 26.61 7.15 -1.12
N ALA A 271 27.81 6.99 -0.55
CA ALA A 271 28.12 5.81 0.25
C ALA A 271 27.34 5.83 1.58
N SER A 272 27.32 6.96 2.27
CA SER A 272 26.52 7.22 3.46
C SER A 272 25.03 7.04 3.18
N PHE A 273 24.55 7.56 2.03
CA PHE A 273 23.17 7.37 1.60
C PHE A 273 22.83 5.89 1.41
N ASP A 274 23.61 5.13 0.63
CA ASP A 274 23.37 3.70 0.38
C ASP A 274 23.38 2.89 1.68
N ILE A 275 24.32 3.20 2.57
CA ILE A 275 24.43 2.59 3.88
C ILE A 275 23.16 2.87 4.70
N ASN A 276 22.60 4.09 4.64
CA ASN A 276 21.42 4.48 5.41
C ASN A 276 20.08 4.15 4.75
N TRP A 277 20.06 3.91 3.43
CA TRP A 277 18.88 3.45 2.71
C TRP A 277 18.54 2.00 3.05
N LYS A 278 19.56 1.13 3.15
CA LYS A 278 19.39 -0.30 3.51
C LYS A 278 19.04 -0.58 4.98
N LYS A 279 18.63 0.43 5.76
CA LYS A 279 18.14 0.25 7.14
C LYS A 279 16.67 -0.16 7.06
N THR A 280 16.30 -1.43 7.19
CA THR A 280 16.53 -2.22 8.40
C THR A 280 16.58 -3.72 8.08
N MET A 281 17.78 -4.29 8.09
CA MET A 281 17.96 -5.74 8.14
C MET A 281 18.26 -6.13 9.60
N PRO A 282 17.26 -6.38 10.45
CA PRO A 282 17.52 -6.80 11.82
C PRO A 282 18.23 -8.15 11.85
N VAL A 283 19.27 -8.23 12.66
CA VAL A 283 19.86 -9.50 13.08
C VAL A 283 19.29 -9.82 14.45
N TYR A 284 18.62 -10.96 14.58
CA TYR A 284 18.09 -11.43 15.85
C TYR A 284 19.07 -12.42 16.48
N ILE A 285 19.43 -12.20 17.74
CA ILE A 285 19.99 -13.24 18.59
C ILE A 285 18.87 -13.78 19.45
N LEU A 286 18.49 -15.03 19.25
CA LEU A 286 17.36 -15.63 19.95
C LEU A 286 17.72 -16.96 20.59
N HIS A 287 17.04 -17.30 21.67
CA HIS A 287 17.05 -18.62 22.27
C HIS A 287 15.76 -19.34 21.91
N GLY A 288 15.86 -20.54 21.36
CA GLY A 288 14.69 -21.27 20.88
C GLY A 288 15.01 -22.41 19.94
N PHE A 289 14.02 -22.79 19.14
CA PHE A 289 14.11 -23.88 18.18
C PHE A 289 13.51 -23.48 16.82
N ARG A 290 13.86 -24.23 15.78
CA ARG A 290 13.26 -24.10 14.45
C ARG A 290 11.99 -24.92 14.39
N TRP A 291 10.91 -24.31 13.94
CA TRP A 291 9.64 -24.98 13.69
C TRP A 291 9.47 -25.15 12.18
N PRO A 292 9.58 -26.38 11.65
CA PRO A 292 9.42 -26.63 10.22
C PRO A 292 8.04 -26.21 9.71
N ARG A 293 7.97 -25.67 8.49
CA ARG A 293 6.68 -25.41 7.84
C ARG A 293 5.99 -26.69 7.40
N ASP A 294 6.77 -27.63 6.91
CA ASP A 294 6.32 -28.92 6.43
C ASP A 294 6.31 -30.00 7.52
N GLY A 295 5.64 -31.11 7.23
CA GLY A 295 5.54 -32.27 8.12
C GLY A 295 4.29 -32.24 9.01
N PHE A 296 3.96 -33.39 9.59
CA PHE A 296 2.72 -33.61 10.34
C PHE A 296 2.55 -32.68 11.56
N MET A 297 3.65 -32.18 12.12
CA MET A 297 3.67 -31.26 13.26
C MET A 297 4.08 -29.82 12.85
N GLY A 298 4.30 -29.59 11.55
CA GLY A 298 4.79 -28.33 11.03
C GLY A 298 3.75 -27.20 11.06
N ILE A 299 4.21 -25.98 10.83
CA ILE A 299 3.42 -24.74 10.93
C ILE A 299 2.16 -24.80 10.07
N ARG A 300 2.27 -25.25 8.80
CA ARG A 300 1.14 -25.32 7.87
C ARG A 300 0.04 -26.25 8.41
N VAL A 301 0.43 -27.43 8.89
CA VAL A 301 -0.51 -28.41 9.46
C VAL A 301 -1.11 -27.89 10.76
N PHE A 302 -0.34 -27.21 11.60
CA PHE A 302 -0.82 -26.62 12.85
C PHE A 302 -1.93 -25.58 12.61
N ILE A 303 -1.70 -24.64 11.69
CA ILE A 303 -2.68 -23.60 11.32
C ILE A 303 -3.98 -24.24 10.83
N VAL A 304 -3.87 -25.24 9.95
CA VAL A 304 -5.02 -25.95 9.38
C VAL A 304 -5.76 -26.78 10.44
N LEU A 305 -5.03 -27.55 11.25
CA LEU A 305 -5.61 -28.44 12.27
C LEU A 305 -6.38 -27.66 13.34
N HIS A 306 -5.91 -26.45 13.65
CA HIS A 306 -6.56 -25.57 14.61
C HIS A 306 -7.50 -24.53 13.99
N ASN A 307 -7.67 -24.55 12.66
CA ASN A 307 -8.54 -23.67 11.87
C ASN A 307 -8.30 -22.18 12.17
N ILE A 308 -7.04 -21.76 12.07
CA ILE A 308 -6.64 -20.37 12.28
C ILE A 308 -6.73 -19.62 10.94
N GLU A 309 -7.94 -19.16 10.59
CA GLU A 309 -8.25 -18.59 9.27
C GLU A 309 -7.46 -17.30 8.96
N GLU A 310 -7.15 -16.51 9.98
CA GLU A 310 -6.45 -15.22 9.89
C GLU A 310 -4.91 -15.33 9.97
N ALA A 311 -4.35 -16.55 9.87
CA ALA A 311 -2.91 -16.79 10.01
C ALA A 311 -2.27 -17.21 8.68
N ALA A 312 -1.24 -16.46 8.27
CA ALA A 312 -0.41 -16.83 7.13
C ALA A 312 0.67 -17.83 7.53
N ALA A 313 0.65 -19.04 6.95
CA ALA A 313 1.66 -20.05 7.25
C ALA A 313 3.06 -19.68 6.76
N GLU A 314 3.16 -18.73 5.82
CA GLU A 314 4.41 -18.27 5.18
C GLU A 314 5.05 -17.07 5.87
N TYR A 315 4.30 -16.37 6.75
CA TYR A 315 4.78 -15.18 7.45
C TYR A 315 4.30 -15.15 8.90
N LEU A 316 4.96 -15.96 9.74
CA LEU A 316 4.56 -16.17 11.13
C LEU A 316 4.84 -14.95 12.03
N GLN A 317 5.84 -14.15 11.64
CA GLN A 317 6.26 -12.92 12.35
C GLN A 317 5.28 -11.75 12.14
N GLN A 318 4.36 -11.83 11.17
CA GLN A 318 3.31 -10.83 10.97
C GLN A 318 2.48 -10.62 12.25
N PRO A 319 2.18 -9.38 12.67
CA PRO A 319 1.48 -9.12 13.94
C PRO A 319 0.13 -9.84 14.09
N LEU A 320 -0.65 -9.96 13.02
CA LEU A 320 -1.94 -10.66 13.02
C LEU A 320 -1.74 -12.16 13.21
N THR A 321 -0.95 -12.78 12.33
CA THR A 321 -0.62 -14.21 12.36
C THR A 321 -0.02 -14.63 13.71
N SER A 322 0.99 -13.91 14.18
CA SER A 322 1.65 -14.16 15.47
C SER A 322 0.65 -14.14 16.63
N ARG A 323 -0.25 -13.16 16.65
CA ARG A 323 -1.29 -13.05 17.68
C ARG A 323 -2.24 -14.24 17.67
N GLU A 324 -2.71 -14.69 16.51
CA GLU A 324 -3.67 -15.79 16.42
C GLU A 324 -3.04 -17.16 16.73
N VAL A 325 -1.78 -17.36 16.34
CA VAL A 325 -1.01 -18.56 16.70
C VAL A 325 -0.76 -18.61 18.21
N LEU A 326 -0.34 -17.49 18.83
CA LEU A 326 -0.17 -17.42 20.29
C LEU A 326 -1.48 -17.65 21.06
N LYS A 327 -2.60 -17.07 20.60
CA LYS A 327 -3.92 -17.34 21.17
C LYS A 327 -4.26 -18.82 21.11
N THR A 328 -3.95 -19.47 19.99
CA THR A 328 -4.17 -20.90 19.83
C THR A 328 -3.33 -21.69 20.81
N PHE A 329 -2.02 -21.45 20.90
CA PHE A 329 -1.15 -22.11 21.89
C PHE A 329 -1.65 -21.95 23.32
N ARG A 330 -2.08 -20.75 23.73
CA ARG A 330 -2.65 -20.52 25.07
C ARG A 330 -3.93 -21.33 25.33
N ARG A 331 -4.70 -21.65 24.28
CA ARG A 331 -5.91 -22.48 24.37
C ARG A 331 -5.59 -23.97 24.48
N ILE A 332 -4.62 -24.45 23.69
CA ILE A 332 -4.33 -25.89 23.59
C ILE A 332 -3.28 -26.36 24.61
N GLU A 333 -2.37 -25.49 25.01
CA GLU A 333 -1.25 -25.78 25.91
C GLU A 333 -1.17 -24.73 27.06
N PRO A 334 -2.24 -24.51 27.83
CA PRO A 334 -2.28 -23.46 28.84
C PRO A 334 -1.21 -23.61 29.94
N GLU A 335 -0.86 -24.85 30.31
CA GLU A 335 0.14 -25.14 31.35
C GLU A 335 1.58 -24.84 30.89
N ILE A 336 1.88 -25.07 29.60
CA ILE A 336 3.18 -24.73 29.01
C ILE A 336 3.24 -23.22 28.82
N MET A 337 2.20 -22.62 28.25
CA MET A 337 2.15 -21.18 27.97
C MET A 337 2.12 -20.31 29.23
N ALA A 338 1.65 -20.83 30.37
CA ALA A 338 1.74 -20.11 31.64
C ALA A 338 3.18 -19.92 32.14
N ARG A 339 4.11 -20.78 31.71
CA ARG A 339 5.54 -20.74 32.05
C ARG A 339 6.38 -19.96 31.02
N ILE A 340 5.79 -19.56 29.89
CA ILE A 340 6.44 -18.79 28.83
C ILE A 340 5.76 -17.41 28.77
N PRO A 341 6.23 -16.42 29.56
CA PRO A 341 5.58 -15.11 29.65
C PRO A 341 5.66 -14.33 28.33
N GLU A 342 6.76 -14.48 27.60
CA GLU A 342 7.00 -13.85 26.30
C GLU A 342 7.44 -14.92 25.31
N MET A 343 6.74 -15.01 24.17
CA MET A 343 7.02 -15.97 23.11
C MET A 343 6.95 -15.22 21.78
N HIS A 344 7.99 -15.40 20.97
CA HIS A 344 8.18 -14.69 19.72
C HIS A 344 8.35 -15.66 18.56
N PHE A 345 7.83 -15.27 17.40
CA PHE A 345 8.09 -15.92 16.13
C PHE A 345 9.01 -15.03 15.31
N ILE A 346 10.14 -15.58 14.87
CA ILE A 346 11.13 -14.86 14.08
C ILE A 346 11.35 -15.60 12.77
N GLU A 347 11.21 -14.89 11.67
CA GLU A 347 11.44 -15.41 10.32
C GLU A 347 12.90 -15.17 9.90
N GLN A 348 13.41 -16.06 9.05
CA GLN A 348 14.53 -15.75 8.19
C GLN A 348 13.98 -15.43 6.80
N TYR A 349 14.41 -14.32 6.23
CA TYR A 349 13.94 -13.86 4.93
C TYR A 349 15.05 -13.05 4.27
N ASP A 350 15.22 -13.23 2.97
CA ASP A 350 16.11 -12.44 2.15
C ASP A 350 15.31 -11.98 0.93
N PRO A 351 15.01 -10.68 0.79
CA PRO A 351 14.26 -10.17 -0.36
C PRO A 351 14.95 -10.43 -1.71
N GLU A 352 16.26 -10.68 -1.72
CA GLU A 352 17.00 -11.03 -2.94
C GLU A 352 16.89 -12.53 -3.31
N ASP A 353 16.31 -13.36 -2.44
CA ASP A 353 16.09 -14.79 -2.68
C ASP A 353 14.80 -15.02 -3.48
N LEU A 354 14.96 -15.29 -4.78
CA LEU A 354 13.87 -15.55 -5.72
C LEU A 354 13.42 -17.04 -5.75
N GLU A 355 14.00 -17.91 -4.92
CA GLU A 355 13.67 -19.35 -4.92
C GLU A 355 12.37 -19.67 -4.17
N GLY A 356 11.88 -18.78 -3.30
CA GLY A 356 10.61 -18.99 -2.60
C GLY A 356 10.17 -17.85 -1.69
N VAL A 357 8.85 -17.71 -1.51
CA VAL A 357 8.21 -16.67 -0.69
C VAL A 357 8.51 -16.80 0.81
N SER A 358 9.01 -17.94 1.27
CA SER A 358 9.37 -18.17 2.66
C SER A 358 10.43 -19.25 2.81
N GLN A 359 11.15 -19.21 3.92
CA GLN A 359 12.14 -20.23 4.25
C GLN A 359 11.48 -21.47 4.89
N PRO A 360 12.11 -22.65 4.87
CA PRO A 360 11.49 -23.93 5.27
C PRO A 360 11.04 -24.03 6.73
N TYR A 361 11.43 -23.09 7.59
CA TYR A 361 11.09 -23.04 9.00
C TYR A 361 11.05 -21.60 9.51
N ALA A 362 10.33 -21.39 10.61
CA ALA A 362 10.39 -20.17 11.41
C ALA A 362 11.01 -20.48 12.78
N TYR A 363 11.54 -19.49 13.47
CA TYR A 363 12.07 -19.65 14.82
C TYR A 363 10.99 -19.37 15.86
N VAL A 364 10.94 -20.23 16.87
CA VAL A 364 10.08 -20.07 18.05
C VAL A 364 10.98 -19.80 19.24
N ALA A 365 10.84 -18.63 19.86
CA ALA A 365 11.79 -18.14 20.85
C ALA A 365 11.12 -17.66 22.14
N ASP A 366 11.75 -17.96 23.28
CA ASP A 366 11.42 -17.40 24.61
C ASP A 366 12.19 -16.12 24.90
N LYS A 367 13.30 -15.90 24.19
CA LYS A 367 14.09 -14.68 24.26
C LYS A 367 14.56 -14.27 22.88
N VAL A 368 14.31 -13.02 22.52
CA VAL A 368 14.77 -12.40 21.28
C VAL A 368 15.49 -11.10 21.61
N ILE A 369 16.72 -10.98 21.16
CA ILE A 369 17.51 -9.76 21.22
C ILE A 369 17.66 -9.29 19.78
N THR A 370 17.00 -8.18 19.45
CA THR A 370 17.22 -7.54 18.16
C THR A 370 18.51 -6.75 18.23
N ILE A 371 19.47 -7.10 17.39
CA ILE A 371 20.63 -6.28 17.11
C ILE A 371 20.23 -5.37 15.94
N PRO A 372 19.93 -4.09 16.21
CA PRO A 372 19.81 -3.14 15.13
C PRO A 372 21.17 -3.04 14.43
N ASP A 373 21.16 -3.11 13.09
CA ASP A 373 22.35 -3.00 12.24
C ASP A 373 23.20 -1.75 12.60
N LYS A 374 22.56 -0.71 13.15
CA LYS A 374 23.25 0.51 13.62
C LYS A 374 22.89 0.89 15.05
N THR A 375 23.59 0.27 15.99
CA THR A 375 24.23 1.07 17.04
C THR A 375 25.73 0.95 16.80
N MET A 376 26.42 2.02 16.40
CA MET A 376 27.85 2.05 16.74
C MET A 376 27.89 1.93 18.27
N PRO A 377 28.38 0.84 18.87
CA PRO A 377 28.83 1.00 20.24
C PRO A 377 30.05 1.93 20.16
N GLU A 378 30.22 2.80 21.14
CA GLU A 378 31.48 3.53 21.37
C GLU A 378 32.72 2.58 21.48
N ASN A 379 32.51 1.26 21.40
CA ASN A 379 33.45 0.17 21.66
C ASN A 379 33.71 -0.79 20.45
N GLY A 380 33.66 -0.30 19.21
CA GLY A 380 34.23 -1.01 18.05
C GLY A 380 33.33 -2.02 17.31
N LEU A 381 33.92 -2.71 16.31
CA LEU A 381 33.24 -3.58 15.33
C LEU A 381 32.94 -5.00 15.82
N GLY A 382 33.33 -5.35 17.05
CA GLY A 382 33.11 -6.67 17.65
C GLY A 382 32.47 -6.52 19.02
N ARG A 383 31.40 -7.28 19.28
CA ARG A 383 30.75 -7.38 20.59
C ARG A 383 30.94 -8.77 21.16
N ASN A 384 31.17 -8.85 22.47
CA ASN A 384 31.23 -10.13 23.15
C ASN A 384 29.81 -10.69 23.30
N VAL A 385 29.59 -11.94 22.89
CA VAL A 385 28.27 -12.60 22.97
C VAL A 385 27.76 -12.63 24.41
N GLU A 386 28.61 -12.85 25.41
CA GLU A 386 28.22 -12.85 26.83
C GLU A 386 27.75 -11.48 27.32
N GLU A 387 28.21 -10.39 26.71
CA GLU A 387 27.73 -9.04 27.01
C GLU A 387 26.38 -8.76 26.32
N ILE A 388 26.18 -9.27 25.10
CA ILE A 388 24.89 -9.18 24.40
C ILE A 388 23.82 -9.97 25.14
N LEU A 389 24.15 -11.16 25.65
CA LEU A 389 23.19 -11.98 26.39
C LEU A 389 22.73 -11.35 27.72
N LYS A 390 23.53 -10.42 28.27
CA LYS A 390 23.19 -9.57 29.43
C LYS A 390 22.30 -8.38 29.08
N LEU A 391 22.21 -8.00 27.79
CA LEU A 391 21.25 -7.01 27.31
C LEU A 391 19.88 -7.69 27.17
N GLY A 392 18.98 -7.45 28.11
CA GLY A 392 17.64 -8.04 28.17
C GLY A 392 17.34 -8.76 29.49
N SER A 393 16.15 -9.34 29.61
CA SER A 393 15.77 -10.18 30.75
C SER A 393 16.64 -11.44 30.83
N GLU A 394 16.94 -11.92 32.04
CA GLU A 394 17.65 -13.19 32.23
C GLU A 394 16.83 -14.35 31.65
N LEU A 395 17.51 -15.34 31.05
CA LEU A 395 16.85 -16.52 30.53
C LEU A 395 16.26 -17.29 31.71
N SER A 396 14.93 -17.39 31.78
CA SER A 396 14.27 -18.15 32.82
C SER A 396 14.42 -19.64 32.55
N GLU A 397 15.04 -20.39 33.46
CA GLU A 397 15.16 -21.84 33.35
C GLU A 397 13.77 -22.51 33.21
N GLU A 398 12.74 -21.97 33.88
CA GLU A 398 11.37 -22.47 33.76
C GLU A 398 10.78 -22.25 32.37
N SER A 399 11.07 -21.09 31.75
CA SER A 399 10.60 -20.77 30.39
C SER A 399 11.30 -21.63 29.35
N SER A 400 12.61 -21.85 29.49
CA SER A 400 13.38 -22.68 28.56
C SER A 400 12.99 -24.16 28.65
N GLN A 401 12.70 -24.68 29.84
CA GLN A 401 12.14 -26.02 30.01
C GLN A 401 10.76 -26.14 29.36
N ALA A 402 9.88 -25.16 29.56
CA ALA A 402 8.56 -25.15 28.94
C ALA A 402 8.66 -25.07 27.40
N LEU A 403 9.61 -24.29 26.87
CA LEU A 403 9.84 -24.19 25.44
C LEU A 403 10.41 -25.48 24.85
N GLU A 404 11.22 -26.23 25.62
CA GLU A 404 11.70 -27.56 25.22
C GLU A 404 10.58 -28.62 25.20
N GLU A 405 9.64 -28.55 26.16
CA GLU A 405 8.41 -29.36 26.13
C GLU A 405 7.56 -29.04 24.89
N LEU A 406 7.44 -27.76 24.53
CA LEU A 406 6.73 -27.32 23.33
C LEU A 406 7.42 -27.82 22.06
N ARG A 407 8.76 -27.71 21.98
CA ARG A 407 9.56 -28.25 20.88
C ARG A 407 9.32 -29.75 20.70
N ALA A 408 9.39 -30.53 21.78
CA ALA A 408 9.18 -31.98 21.72
C ALA A 408 7.78 -32.35 21.17
N LYS A 409 6.80 -31.45 21.32
CA LYS A 409 5.45 -31.64 20.79
C LYS A 409 5.23 -31.14 19.37
N TYR A 410 5.94 -30.12 18.89
CA TYR A 410 5.61 -29.49 17.59
C TYR A 410 6.78 -29.47 16.60
N ALA A 411 8.00 -29.74 17.05
CA ALA A 411 9.20 -29.80 16.24
C ALA A 411 10.13 -30.89 16.78
N ASP A 412 9.60 -32.12 16.89
CA ASP A 412 10.39 -33.25 17.38
C ASP A 412 11.64 -33.47 16.50
N GLY A 413 12.79 -33.65 17.14
CA GLY A 413 14.09 -33.77 16.48
C GLY A 413 14.81 -32.44 16.18
N GLU A 414 14.18 -31.28 16.29
CA GLU A 414 14.86 -29.99 16.08
C GLU A 414 15.77 -29.60 17.23
N LYS A 415 16.80 -28.78 16.96
CA LYS A 415 17.76 -28.37 18.00
C LYS A 415 17.23 -27.18 18.81
N MET A 416 17.36 -27.28 20.13
CA MET A 416 17.16 -26.15 21.04
C MET A 416 18.49 -25.44 21.28
N GLY A 417 18.49 -24.10 21.29
CA GLY A 417 19.67 -23.33 21.64
C GLY A 417 19.63 -21.89 21.18
N TRP A 418 20.80 -21.26 21.18
CA TRP A 418 20.99 -19.90 20.69
C TRP A 418 21.19 -19.87 19.18
N TRP A 419 20.49 -18.96 18.51
CA TRP A 419 20.52 -18.74 17.07
C TRP A 419 20.82 -17.28 16.78
N VAL A 420 21.59 -17.06 15.71
CA VAL A 420 21.73 -15.76 15.07
C VAL A 420 20.94 -15.85 13.77
N VAL A 421 19.87 -15.07 13.67
CA VAL A 421 18.90 -15.13 12.58
C VAL A 421 18.92 -13.81 11.84
N TYR A 422 19.11 -13.91 10.54
CA TYR A 422 19.08 -12.78 9.63
C TYR A 422 17.69 -12.66 9.00
N ASN A 423 17.13 -11.46 9.01
CA ASN A 423 15.87 -11.16 8.34
C ASN A 423 16.03 -9.83 7.60
N GLY A 424 16.05 -9.91 6.27
CA GLY A 424 16.25 -8.77 5.38
C GLY A 424 15.06 -7.84 5.29
N ASP A 425 13.85 -8.37 5.53
CA ASP A 425 12.61 -7.59 5.60
C ASP A 425 11.64 -8.22 6.62
N PRO A 426 11.66 -7.74 7.87
CA PRO A 426 10.81 -8.28 8.93
C PRO A 426 9.33 -7.90 8.79
N ASP A 427 9.02 -6.84 8.04
CA ASP A 427 7.68 -6.26 7.93
C ASP A 427 6.97 -6.70 6.63
N ARG A 428 7.71 -7.19 5.62
CA ARG A 428 7.22 -7.70 4.33
C ARG A 428 6.10 -6.82 3.78
N ALA A 429 6.45 -5.58 3.43
CA ALA A 429 5.49 -4.67 2.83
C ALA A 429 4.98 -5.29 1.51
N PHE A 430 3.67 -5.44 1.40
CA PHE A 430 2.99 -5.79 0.16
C PHE A 430 2.73 -4.48 -0.58
N ASP A 431 3.27 -4.31 -1.79
CA ASP A 431 2.93 -3.18 -2.65
C ASP A 431 1.60 -3.50 -3.34
N GLU A 432 0.51 -2.84 -2.90
CA GLU A 432 -0.80 -2.97 -3.55
C GLU A 432 -0.74 -2.51 -5.03
N ASP A 433 0.23 -1.65 -5.36
CA ASP A 433 0.48 -1.14 -6.71
C ASP A 433 1.01 -2.23 -7.67
N GLU A 434 1.71 -3.27 -7.18
CA GLU A 434 2.19 -4.36 -8.04
C GLU A 434 1.03 -5.22 -8.58
N GLU A 435 -0.04 -5.44 -7.80
CA GLU A 435 -1.25 -6.12 -8.29
C GLU A 435 -1.99 -5.25 -9.32
N GLU A 436 -2.08 -3.92 -9.10
CA GLU A 436 -2.72 -3.02 -10.07
C GLU A 436 -1.94 -2.95 -11.39
N GLU A 437 -0.60 -2.95 -11.35
CA GLU A 437 0.23 -3.00 -12.56
C GLU A 437 0.09 -4.32 -13.31
N GLU A 438 0.06 -5.47 -12.62
CA GLU A 438 -0.20 -6.78 -13.24
C GLU A 438 -1.61 -6.85 -13.87
N GLU A 439 -2.63 -6.32 -13.20
CA GLU A 439 -4.00 -6.24 -13.73
C GLU A 439 -4.09 -5.32 -14.96
N GLU A 440 -3.39 -4.17 -14.96
CA GLU A 440 -3.33 -3.26 -16.10
C GLU A 440 -2.58 -3.88 -17.31
N GLU A 441 -1.50 -4.62 -17.06
CA GLU A 441 -0.79 -5.36 -18.11
C GLU A 441 -1.69 -6.43 -18.73
N GLU A 442 -2.42 -7.22 -17.93
CA GLU A 442 -3.38 -8.21 -18.41
C GLU A 442 -4.55 -7.59 -19.20
N GLU A 443 -5.09 -6.45 -18.75
CA GLU A 443 -6.11 -5.70 -19.49
C GLU A 443 -5.56 -5.15 -20.82
N SER A 444 -4.31 -4.68 -20.84
CA SER A 444 -3.66 -4.16 -22.04
C SER A 444 -3.39 -5.25 -23.08
N GLU A 445 -2.99 -6.44 -22.63
CA GLU A 445 -2.80 -7.61 -23.48
C GLU A 445 -4.15 -8.09 -24.04
N ALA A 446 -5.20 -8.10 -23.21
CA ALA A 446 -6.57 -8.41 -23.63
C ALA A 446 -7.12 -7.41 -24.66
N ALA A 447 -6.85 -6.11 -24.48
CA ALA A 447 -7.28 -5.05 -25.40
C ALA A 447 -6.55 -5.10 -26.75
N SER A 448 -5.30 -5.57 -26.78
CA SER A 448 -4.51 -5.70 -28.01
C SER A 448 -5.02 -6.80 -28.96
N ILE A 449 -5.77 -7.78 -28.45
CA ILE A 449 -6.27 -8.93 -29.20
C ILE A 449 -7.54 -8.62 -30.03
N ASP A 450 -8.29 -7.55 -29.71
CA ASP A 450 -9.59 -7.25 -30.36
C ASP A 450 -9.52 -6.28 -31.56
N SER A 451 -8.32 -5.90 -32.02
CA SER A 451 -8.17 -5.01 -33.18
C SER A 451 -7.99 -5.75 -34.52
N ARG A 452 -9.00 -6.52 -34.95
CA ARG A 452 -9.07 -7.02 -36.35
C ARG A 452 -9.92 -6.09 -37.24
N PRO A 453 -9.40 -5.62 -38.39
CA PRO A 453 -10.10 -4.65 -39.22
C PRO A 453 -11.29 -5.25 -39.96
N ARG A 454 -12.43 -4.57 -39.91
CA ARG A 454 -13.62 -4.86 -40.73
C ARG A 454 -13.30 -4.66 -42.21
N THR A 455 -13.30 -5.73 -43.00
CA THR A 455 -13.14 -5.70 -44.45
C THR A 455 -14.33 -5.03 -45.15
N ALA A 456 -14.07 -3.90 -45.81
CA ALA A 456 -14.97 -3.29 -46.78
C ALA A 456 -14.81 -3.95 -48.16
N GLY A 457 -15.93 -4.05 -48.89
CA GLY A 457 -16.08 -4.78 -50.15
C GLY A 457 -15.26 -4.27 -51.34
N SER A 458 -15.04 -5.21 -52.25
CA SER A 458 -14.34 -5.11 -53.54
C SER A 458 -14.87 -3.99 -54.45
N ILE A 459 -13.97 -3.19 -55.04
CA ILE A 459 -14.03 -2.72 -56.44
C ILE A 459 -12.60 -2.66 -57.03
N MET A 460 -12.46 -3.21 -58.24
CA MET A 460 -11.24 -3.30 -59.06
C MET A 460 -10.61 -1.94 -59.45
N SER A 461 -9.28 -1.87 -59.52
CA SER A 461 -8.50 -1.48 -60.73
C SER A 461 -6.97 -1.51 -60.51
N ARG A 462 -6.23 -1.51 -61.63
CA ARG A 462 -4.89 -2.08 -61.90
C ARG A 462 -3.68 -1.12 -61.64
N PRO A 463 -2.40 -1.55 -61.83
CA PRO A 463 -1.22 -1.20 -61.01
C PRO A 463 -0.21 -0.22 -61.66
N ARG A 464 0.83 0.18 -60.90
CA ARG A 464 2.18 0.68 -61.34
C ARG A 464 3.11 0.86 -60.11
N THR A 465 4.13 0.03 -59.88
CA THR A 465 5.57 0.04 -60.31
C THR A 465 6.56 0.91 -59.54
N ALA A 466 7.74 0.29 -59.27
CA ALA A 466 9.08 0.77 -58.87
C ALA A 466 9.22 1.14 -57.37
N GLY A 467 10.08 0.51 -56.56
CA GLY A 467 11.52 0.17 -56.65
C GLY A 467 12.15 0.67 -55.32
N SER A 468 13.18 0.14 -54.66
CA SER A 468 14.16 -0.90 -54.90
C SER A 468 15.07 -1.04 -53.65
N ILE A 469 15.53 -2.28 -53.37
CA ILE A 469 16.95 -2.63 -53.07
C ILE A 469 17.56 -2.47 -51.64
N PHE A 470 17.88 -3.66 -51.06
CA PHE A 470 19.04 -4.10 -50.25
C PHE A 470 19.22 -3.57 -48.80
N ARG A 471 19.69 -4.33 -47.79
CA ARG A 471 20.62 -5.47 -47.71
C ARG A 471 20.44 -6.24 -46.37
N ARG A 472 20.82 -7.53 -46.35
CA ARG A 472 20.72 -8.51 -45.24
C ARG A 472 21.97 -8.55 -44.35
N GLU A 473 21.79 -8.97 -43.08
CA GLU A 473 22.66 -9.86 -42.28
C GLU A 473 21.77 -10.75 -41.34
N PRO A 474 22.28 -11.74 -40.59
CA PRO A 474 22.27 -13.17 -40.92
C PRO A 474 21.24 -14.01 -40.12
N ARG A 475 21.09 -15.27 -40.53
CA ARG A 475 20.16 -16.28 -39.98
C ARG A 475 20.78 -17.04 -38.80
N GLU A 476 20.01 -17.23 -37.75
CA GLU A 476 20.06 -18.41 -36.88
C GLU A 476 18.68 -19.09 -36.85
N GLU A 477 18.69 -20.41 -36.92
CA GLU A 477 17.55 -21.29 -37.22
C GLU A 477 16.67 -21.49 -35.98
N LYS A 478 15.41 -21.03 -36.04
CA LYS A 478 14.36 -21.42 -35.08
C LYS A 478 13.65 -22.70 -35.54
N ILE A 479 13.66 -23.69 -34.65
CA ILE A 479 12.84 -24.91 -34.70
C ILE A 479 11.35 -24.51 -34.56
N PRO A 480 10.42 -25.04 -35.37
CA PRO A 480 9.04 -24.54 -35.42
C PRO A 480 8.16 -25.13 -34.32
N CYS A 481 7.60 -24.26 -33.47
CA CYS A 481 6.53 -24.60 -32.54
C CYS A 481 5.18 -24.78 -33.27
N LEU A 482 4.49 -25.87 -32.94
CA LEU A 482 3.20 -26.28 -33.49
C LEU A 482 2.09 -25.30 -33.09
N ARG A 483 1.39 -24.79 -34.11
CA ARG A 483 0.21 -23.92 -34.01
C ARG A 483 -1.03 -24.77 -33.70
N PHE A 484 -1.64 -24.64 -32.53
CA PHE A 484 -2.97 -25.19 -32.26
C PHE A 484 -4.05 -24.27 -32.84
N GLN A 485 -4.88 -24.81 -33.74
CA GLN A 485 -6.05 -24.16 -34.32
C GLN A 485 -7.21 -24.13 -33.30
N LYS A 486 -7.67 -22.93 -32.90
CA LYS A 486 -8.98 -22.76 -32.25
C LYS A 486 -10.09 -23.02 -33.28
N ARG A 487 -10.95 -24.02 -33.01
CA ARG A 487 -12.27 -24.20 -33.67
C ARG A 487 -13.32 -23.50 -32.82
N SER A 488 -14.10 -22.62 -33.44
CA SER A 488 -15.33 -22.04 -32.90
C SER A 488 -16.43 -23.10 -32.84
N TYR A 489 -17.21 -23.13 -31.76
CA TYR A 489 -18.55 -23.70 -31.77
C TYR A 489 -19.55 -22.59 -31.43
N ASP A 490 -20.44 -22.35 -32.40
CA ASP A 490 -21.67 -21.58 -32.26
C ASP A 490 -22.62 -22.31 -31.29
N THR A 491 -23.07 -21.62 -30.25
CA THR A 491 -24.42 -21.81 -29.69
C THR A 491 -25.00 -20.45 -29.34
N GLY A 492 -25.62 -19.79 -30.32
CA GLY A 492 -26.51 -18.68 -30.06
C GLY A 492 -27.84 -19.19 -29.51
N PHE A 493 -28.32 -18.61 -28.41
CA PHE A 493 -29.73 -18.27 -28.16
C PHE A 493 -29.79 -17.45 -26.85
N LEU A 494 -30.57 -16.35 -26.87
CA LEU A 494 -30.79 -15.34 -25.80
C LEU A 494 -29.87 -14.11 -25.80
N ALA A 495 -29.85 -13.38 -26.92
CA ALA A 495 -29.51 -11.96 -26.92
C ALA A 495 -30.67 -11.18 -27.55
N GLU A 496 -31.70 -10.83 -26.76
CA GLU A 496 -32.68 -9.82 -27.17
C GLU A 496 -33.48 -9.29 -25.96
N ARG A 497 -32.96 -8.22 -25.33
CA ARG A 497 -33.71 -7.04 -24.79
C ARG A 497 -32.79 -6.19 -23.91
N VAL A 498 -32.21 -5.13 -24.49
CA VAL A 498 -31.67 -4.01 -23.73
C VAL A 498 -32.19 -2.71 -24.36
N PRO A 499 -32.97 -1.86 -23.66
CA PRO A 499 -33.11 -0.47 -24.03
C PRO A 499 -31.88 0.31 -23.54
N LYS A 500 -31.27 1.07 -24.45
CA LYS A 500 -30.16 1.97 -24.15
C LYS A 500 -30.63 3.20 -23.38
N THR A 501 -30.29 3.28 -22.09
CA THR A 501 -30.13 4.54 -21.36
C THR A 501 -29.04 4.35 -20.32
N GLY A 502 -27.93 5.06 -20.49
CA GLY A 502 -26.79 4.99 -19.57
C GLY A 502 -27.09 5.63 -18.23
N HIS A 503 -26.75 4.91 -17.17
CA HIS A 503 -26.34 5.34 -15.83
C HIS A 503 -25.38 4.25 -15.33
N CYS A 504 -24.33 4.63 -14.61
CA CYS A 504 -23.31 3.74 -14.04
C CYS A 504 -23.94 2.55 -13.29
N CYS A 505 -23.49 1.33 -13.59
CA CYS A 505 -23.64 0.14 -12.76
C CYS A 505 -22.44 0.12 -11.78
N ASP A 506 -22.44 -0.18 -10.48
CA ASP A 506 -23.39 -0.76 -9.52
C ASP A 506 -24.35 -1.81 -10.09
N GLU A 507 -23.79 -2.81 -10.77
CA GLU A 507 -24.44 -4.11 -10.94
C GLU A 507 -23.57 -5.14 -10.24
N ALA A 508 -24.05 -5.62 -9.09
CA ALA A 508 -23.49 -6.79 -8.44
C ALA A 508 -23.49 -7.94 -9.46
N TYR A 509 -22.32 -8.51 -9.73
CA TYR A 509 -22.21 -9.80 -10.42
C TYR A 509 -23.12 -10.80 -9.68
N VAL A 510 -24.17 -11.26 -10.35
CA VAL A 510 -25.06 -12.29 -9.79
C VAL A 510 -24.39 -13.63 -10.06
N SER A 511 -23.61 -14.12 -9.10
CA SER A 511 -23.00 -15.45 -9.16
C SER A 511 -24.09 -16.52 -9.11
N SER A 512 -24.19 -17.38 -10.13
CA SER A 512 -25.24 -18.41 -10.19
C SER A 512 -25.02 -19.53 -9.16
N LEU A 513 -23.75 -19.83 -8.86
CA LEU A 513 -23.31 -20.64 -7.72
C LEU A 513 -22.99 -19.73 -6.52
N HIS A 514 -23.59 -20.00 -5.37
CA HIS A 514 -23.38 -19.22 -4.14
C HIS A 514 -22.37 -19.91 -3.20
N ILE A 515 -22.48 -21.23 -3.06
CA ILE A 515 -21.72 -22.00 -2.06
C ILE A 515 -21.41 -23.40 -2.61
N LEU A 516 -20.16 -23.86 -2.43
CA LEU A 516 -19.80 -25.27 -2.56
C LEU A 516 -19.27 -25.80 -1.22
N LEU A 517 -19.93 -26.83 -0.68
CA LEU A 517 -19.65 -27.43 0.62
C LEU A 517 -19.42 -28.93 0.49
N LEU A 518 -18.29 -29.38 1.05
CA LEU A 518 -18.01 -30.79 1.28
C LEU A 518 -18.07 -31.08 2.77
N ALA A 519 -18.99 -31.96 3.19
CA ALA A 519 -19.18 -32.29 4.60
C ALA A 519 -19.22 -33.80 4.84
N SER A 520 -18.63 -34.24 5.94
CA SER A 520 -18.74 -35.63 6.43
C SER A 520 -20.14 -35.95 6.94
N PHE A 521 -20.44 -37.25 7.09
CA PHE A 521 -21.68 -37.71 7.73
C PHE A 521 -21.91 -37.16 9.15
N ARG A 522 -20.85 -36.74 9.85
CA ARG A 522 -20.94 -36.12 11.18
C ARG A 522 -21.08 -34.59 11.16
N GLY A 523 -21.20 -33.99 9.98
CA GLY A 523 -21.36 -32.54 9.81
C GLY A 523 -20.07 -31.73 9.91
N LYS A 524 -18.91 -32.40 9.98
CA LYS A 524 -17.62 -31.71 9.85
C LYS A 524 -17.36 -31.36 8.39
N THR A 525 -17.14 -30.08 8.11
CA THR A 525 -16.73 -29.56 6.80
C THR A 525 -15.31 -30.05 6.46
N ARG A 526 -15.07 -30.34 5.18
CA ARG A 526 -13.77 -30.72 4.62
C ARG A 526 -13.26 -29.68 3.63
N LEU A 527 -14.18 -29.12 2.86
CA LEU A 527 -13.93 -28.04 1.92
C LEU A 527 -15.15 -27.12 1.90
N ALA A 528 -14.92 -25.81 1.82
CA ALA A 528 -15.98 -24.82 1.67
C ALA A 528 -15.48 -23.65 0.83
N LYS A 529 -16.07 -23.46 -0.35
CA LYS A 529 -15.82 -22.30 -1.19
C LYS A 529 -17.09 -21.45 -1.28
N TRP A 530 -16.93 -20.14 -1.15
CA TRP A 530 -18.00 -19.16 -1.10
C TRP A 530 -17.82 -18.21 -2.28
N TYR A 531 -18.84 -18.12 -3.12
CA TYR A 531 -18.83 -17.30 -4.35
C TYR A 531 -19.73 -16.07 -4.23
N ALA A 532 -20.46 -15.97 -3.12
CA ALA A 532 -21.23 -14.80 -2.71
C ALA A 532 -20.70 -14.28 -1.36
N PRO A 533 -20.79 -12.95 -1.12
CA PRO A 533 -20.31 -12.35 0.12
C PRO A 533 -21.23 -12.75 1.28
N TYR A 534 -20.64 -13.44 2.27
CA TYR A 534 -21.30 -13.79 3.53
C TYR A 534 -20.41 -13.45 4.71
N THR A 535 -21.01 -13.03 5.82
CA THR A 535 -20.29 -12.86 7.10
C THR A 535 -19.94 -14.23 7.71
N ASP A 536 -18.93 -14.29 8.57
CA ASP A 536 -18.49 -15.59 9.13
C ASP A 536 -19.55 -16.24 10.03
N GLU A 537 -20.34 -15.43 10.74
CA GLU A 537 -21.50 -15.90 11.50
C GLU A 537 -22.54 -16.57 10.58
N GLU A 538 -22.80 -15.98 9.41
CA GLU A 538 -23.69 -16.55 8.40
C GLU A 538 -23.12 -17.82 7.78
N LYS A 539 -21.81 -17.86 7.46
CA LYS A 539 -21.14 -19.05 6.93
C LYS A 539 -21.28 -20.23 7.88
N VAL A 540 -21.05 -20.03 9.19
CA VAL A 540 -21.19 -21.08 10.22
C VAL A 540 -22.64 -21.57 10.32
N LYS A 541 -23.60 -20.64 10.32
CA LYS A 541 -25.03 -20.96 10.37
C LYS A 541 -25.48 -21.75 9.12
N LEU A 542 -25.06 -21.32 7.95
CA LEU A 542 -25.38 -21.95 6.66
C LEU A 542 -24.80 -23.37 6.57
N LYS A 543 -23.53 -23.57 6.95
CA LYS A 543 -22.92 -24.92 7.03
C LYS A 543 -23.77 -25.87 7.87
N GLY A 544 -24.24 -25.42 9.04
CA GLY A 544 -25.09 -26.21 9.93
C GLY A 544 -26.53 -26.42 9.43
N GLU A 545 -27.12 -25.46 8.72
CA GLU A 545 -28.43 -25.59 8.09
C GLU A 545 -28.42 -26.58 6.92
N VAL A 546 -27.45 -26.46 6.01
CA VAL A 546 -27.25 -27.35 4.87
C VAL A 546 -27.07 -28.80 5.34
N HIS A 547 -26.21 -29.02 6.34
CA HIS A 547 -25.99 -30.37 6.88
C HIS A 547 -27.26 -30.98 7.50
N ARG A 548 -28.00 -30.21 8.31
CA ARG A 548 -29.26 -30.68 8.92
C ARG A 548 -30.34 -31.03 7.88
N LEU A 549 -30.34 -30.34 6.75
CA LEU A 549 -31.29 -30.55 5.66
C LEU A 549 -30.93 -31.78 4.82
N VAL A 550 -29.64 -31.99 4.55
CA VAL A 550 -29.15 -33.04 3.64
C VAL A 550 -28.89 -34.38 4.35
N ALA A 551 -28.28 -34.37 5.54
CA ALA A 551 -27.83 -35.58 6.23
C ALA A 551 -28.93 -36.62 6.56
N PRO A 552 -30.16 -36.25 6.97
CA PRO A 552 -31.20 -37.24 7.29
C PRO A 552 -31.91 -37.81 6.05
N ARG A 553 -31.55 -37.37 4.84
CA ARG A 553 -32.27 -37.73 3.62
C ARG A 553 -31.86 -39.11 3.10
N ASP A 554 -32.84 -39.87 2.60
CA ASP A 554 -32.63 -41.21 2.03
C ASP A 554 -32.25 -41.12 0.55
N GLN A 555 -31.09 -41.69 0.20
CA GLN A 555 -30.53 -41.63 -1.15
C GLN A 555 -31.35 -42.39 -2.21
N LYS A 556 -32.19 -43.37 -1.83
CA LYS A 556 -32.98 -44.18 -2.77
C LYS A 556 -34.36 -43.59 -3.04
N TYR A 557 -34.93 -42.90 -2.08
CA TYR A 557 -36.34 -42.47 -2.14
C TYR A 557 -36.51 -40.95 -2.24
N GLN A 558 -35.44 -40.17 -2.10
CA GLN A 558 -35.49 -38.71 -2.15
C GLN A 558 -34.55 -38.14 -3.22
N SER A 559 -34.99 -37.04 -3.83
CA SER A 559 -34.23 -36.34 -4.87
C SER A 559 -32.95 -35.69 -4.31
N ASN A 560 -31.95 -35.57 -5.19
CA ASN A 560 -30.70 -34.83 -5.01
C ASN A 560 -30.88 -33.31 -4.96
N PHE A 561 -32.09 -32.82 -5.23
CA PHE A 561 -32.45 -31.41 -5.22
C PHE A 561 -33.31 -31.09 -3.99
N VAL A 562 -32.96 -30.02 -3.29
CA VAL A 562 -33.68 -29.56 -2.11
C VAL A 562 -33.88 -28.05 -2.17
N GLU A 563 -35.12 -27.59 -2.04
CA GLU A 563 -35.41 -26.16 -1.94
C GLU A 563 -34.76 -25.58 -0.67
N PHE A 564 -34.07 -24.46 -0.82
CA PHE A 564 -33.29 -23.84 0.26
C PHE A 564 -33.52 -22.33 0.27
N LYS A 565 -34.22 -21.81 1.29
CA LYS A 565 -34.68 -20.40 1.32
C LYS A 565 -35.55 -20.04 0.09
N ARG A 566 -35.94 -18.76 -0.05
CA ARG A 566 -36.94 -18.33 -1.05
C ARG A 566 -36.40 -18.23 -2.49
N SER A 567 -35.10 -18.07 -2.67
CA SER A 567 -34.48 -17.81 -3.99
C SER A 567 -33.37 -18.79 -4.36
N THR A 568 -33.06 -19.78 -3.52
CA THR A 568 -31.95 -20.70 -3.75
C THR A 568 -32.36 -22.17 -3.63
N LYS A 569 -31.53 -23.07 -4.13
CA LYS A 569 -31.72 -24.52 -4.06
C LYS A 569 -30.39 -25.19 -3.75
N ILE A 570 -30.44 -26.32 -3.04
CA ILE A 570 -29.27 -27.15 -2.77
C ILE A 570 -29.32 -28.36 -3.70
N VAL A 571 -28.29 -28.49 -4.51
CA VAL A 571 -27.98 -29.69 -5.29
C VAL A 571 -26.92 -30.47 -4.52
N TYR A 572 -27.16 -31.75 -4.23
CA TYR A 572 -26.18 -32.54 -3.50
C TYR A 572 -26.04 -33.97 -4.01
N ARG A 573 -24.84 -34.54 -3.84
CA ARG A 573 -24.57 -35.96 -4.10
C ARG A 573 -23.70 -36.55 -3.01
N ARG A 574 -24.00 -37.81 -2.66
CA ARG A 574 -23.26 -38.56 -1.65
C ARG A 574 -22.26 -39.49 -2.32
N TYR A 575 -20.99 -39.37 -1.94
CA TYR A 575 -19.93 -40.30 -2.30
C TYR A 575 -19.34 -40.88 -1.02
N ALA A 576 -19.47 -42.20 -0.86
CA ALA A 576 -19.10 -42.91 0.36
C ALA A 576 -19.65 -42.24 1.65
N GLY A 577 -18.76 -41.66 2.47
CA GLY A 577 -19.07 -40.98 3.73
C GLY A 577 -19.22 -39.46 3.64
N LEU A 578 -19.09 -38.88 2.44
CA LEU A 578 -19.08 -37.44 2.20
C LEU A 578 -20.31 -36.98 1.42
N PHE A 579 -20.78 -35.77 1.74
CA PHE A 579 -21.82 -35.04 1.05
C PHE A 579 -21.18 -33.86 0.31
N PHE A 580 -21.31 -33.87 -1.02
CA PHE A 580 -20.96 -32.76 -1.89
C PHE A 580 -22.24 -31.96 -2.12
N CYS A 581 -22.28 -30.72 -1.64
CA CYS A 581 -23.45 -29.85 -1.68
C CYS A 581 -23.10 -28.53 -2.37
N VAL A 582 -23.96 -28.09 -3.26
CA VAL A 582 -23.83 -26.88 -4.06
C VAL A 582 -25.11 -26.08 -3.89
N CYS A 583 -25.00 -24.80 -3.52
CA CYS A 583 -26.14 -23.89 -3.38
C CYS A 583 -26.23 -22.99 -4.61
N VAL A 584 -27.30 -23.14 -5.38
CA VAL A 584 -27.50 -22.47 -6.67
C VAL A 584 -28.76 -21.62 -6.65
N ASP A 585 -28.87 -20.68 -7.57
CA ASP A 585 -30.11 -19.91 -7.72
C ASP A 585 -31.29 -20.76 -8.19
N ALA A 586 -32.50 -20.37 -7.78
CA ALA A 586 -33.72 -21.14 -8.05
C ALA A 586 -34.04 -21.29 -9.55
N ASN A 587 -33.52 -20.39 -10.39
CA ASN A 587 -33.75 -20.35 -11.84
C ASN A 587 -32.68 -21.11 -12.65
N ASP A 588 -31.64 -21.62 -12.00
CA ASP A 588 -30.52 -22.25 -12.69
C ASP A 588 -30.72 -23.76 -12.92
N ASN A 589 -29.91 -24.35 -13.78
CA ASN A 589 -30.00 -25.75 -14.18
C ASN A 589 -29.38 -26.69 -13.14
N GLU A 590 -30.23 -27.20 -12.24
CA GLU A 590 -29.86 -28.14 -11.18
C GLU A 590 -29.11 -29.41 -11.68
N LEU A 591 -29.42 -29.88 -12.90
CA LEU A 591 -28.76 -31.06 -13.48
C LEU A 591 -27.32 -30.77 -13.90
N ALA A 592 -27.03 -29.54 -14.36
CA ALA A 592 -25.67 -29.14 -14.72
C ALA A 592 -24.74 -29.22 -13.51
N TYR A 593 -25.18 -28.70 -12.35
CA TYR A 593 -24.40 -28.78 -11.11
C TYR A 593 -24.30 -30.18 -10.54
N LEU A 594 -25.32 -31.02 -10.72
CA LEU A 594 -25.24 -32.42 -10.29
C LEU A 594 -24.19 -33.20 -11.09
N GLU A 595 -24.10 -32.94 -12.39
CA GLU A 595 -23.04 -33.50 -13.25
C GLU A 595 -21.67 -32.84 -12.96
N ALA A 596 -21.61 -31.54 -12.69
CA ALA A 596 -20.37 -30.87 -12.30
C ALA A 596 -19.79 -31.42 -10.98
N ILE A 597 -20.64 -31.72 -9.98
CA ILE A 597 -20.23 -32.42 -8.76
C ILE A 597 -19.63 -33.79 -9.11
N HIS A 598 -20.23 -34.51 -10.06
CA HIS A 598 -19.72 -35.82 -10.48
C HIS A 598 -18.37 -35.71 -11.19
N PHE A 599 -18.27 -34.78 -12.12
CA PHE A 599 -17.05 -34.45 -12.84
C PHE A 599 -15.92 -34.07 -11.89
N PHE A 600 -16.18 -33.20 -10.91
CA PHE A 600 -15.19 -32.81 -9.90
C PHE A 600 -14.67 -34.01 -9.10
N VAL A 601 -15.54 -34.89 -8.61
CA VAL A 601 -15.13 -36.11 -7.89
C VAL A 601 -14.31 -37.05 -8.79
N GLU A 602 -14.67 -37.11 -10.07
CA GLU A 602 -13.97 -37.90 -11.07
C GLU A 602 -12.57 -37.39 -11.41
N VAL A 603 -12.38 -36.07 -11.45
CA VAL A 603 -11.06 -35.43 -11.61
C VAL A 603 -10.21 -35.71 -10.38
N LEU A 604 -10.78 -35.55 -9.17
CA LEU A 604 -10.10 -35.86 -7.91
C LEU A 604 -9.63 -37.32 -7.84
N ASP A 605 -10.48 -38.27 -8.21
CA ASP A 605 -10.15 -39.70 -8.17
C ASP A 605 -9.00 -40.06 -9.13
N GLN A 606 -8.99 -39.43 -10.31
CA GLN A 606 -7.92 -39.63 -11.29
C GLN A 606 -6.62 -38.94 -10.89
N PHE A 607 -6.69 -37.76 -10.28
CA PHE A 607 -5.51 -37.00 -9.81
C PHE A 607 -4.81 -37.70 -8.64
N PHE A 608 -5.58 -38.17 -7.64
CA PHE A 608 -5.00 -38.82 -6.45
C PHE A 608 -4.75 -40.33 -6.60
N GLY A 609 -5.26 -40.96 -7.67
CA GLY A 609 -5.07 -42.39 -7.90
C GLY A 609 -5.81 -43.27 -6.88
N ASN A 610 -7.15 -43.12 -6.82
CA ASN A 610 -8.09 -43.55 -5.78
C ASN A 610 -8.16 -42.57 -4.61
N VAL A 611 -9.07 -41.59 -4.73
CA VAL A 611 -9.21 -40.54 -3.71
C VAL A 611 -9.89 -41.06 -2.44
N CYS A 612 -9.31 -40.76 -1.27
CA CYS A 612 -9.94 -40.98 0.02
C CYS A 612 -10.22 -39.66 0.76
N GLU A 613 -11.09 -39.69 1.78
CA GLU A 613 -11.40 -38.49 2.59
C GLU A 613 -10.15 -37.84 3.20
N LEU A 614 -9.12 -38.65 3.48
CA LEU A 614 -7.87 -38.20 4.07
C LEU A 614 -7.03 -37.36 3.08
N ASP A 615 -7.05 -37.72 1.80
CA ASP A 615 -6.37 -36.95 0.74
C ASP A 615 -6.98 -35.57 0.58
N LEU A 616 -8.32 -35.48 0.69
CA LEU A 616 -9.04 -34.22 0.63
C LEU A 616 -8.74 -33.29 1.82
N VAL A 617 -8.36 -33.88 2.96
CA VAL A 617 -7.98 -33.13 4.17
C VAL A 617 -6.52 -32.69 4.13
N PHE A 618 -5.61 -33.59 3.72
CA PHE A 618 -4.18 -33.30 3.76
C PHE A 618 -3.67 -32.52 2.54
N ASN A 619 -4.31 -32.67 1.39
CA ASN A 619 -3.92 -31.98 0.15
C ASN A 619 -4.96 -30.93 -0.27
N PHE A 620 -5.54 -30.21 0.70
CA PHE A 620 -6.64 -29.27 0.45
C PHE A 620 -6.29 -28.21 -0.59
N TYR A 621 -5.03 -27.71 -0.62
CA TYR A 621 -4.57 -26.74 -1.61
C TYR A 621 -4.67 -27.27 -3.04
N LYS A 622 -4.25 -28.53 -3.29
CA LYS A 622 -4.44 -29.20 -4.58
C LYS A 622 -5.91 -29.41 -4.91
N VAL A 623 -6.74 -29.69 -3.90
CA VAL A 623 -8.20 -29.80 -4.09
C VAL A 623 -8.81 -28.45 -4.46
N TYR A 624 -8.36 -27.33 -3.89
CA TYR A 624 -8.78 -25.98 -4.29
C TYR A 624 -8.29 -25.66 -5.71
N ALA A 625 -7.04 -25.98 -6.06
CA ALA A 625 -6.56 -25.80 -7.44
C ALA A 625 -7.42 -26.57 -8.47
N ILE A 626 -7.75 -27.83 -8.17
CA ILE A 626 -8.68 -28.62 -9.00
C ILE A 626 -10.08 -28.00 -9.03
N LEU A 627 -10.54 -27.49 -7.89
CA LEU A 627 -11.86 -26.87 -7.79
C LEU A 627 -11.95 -25.60 -8.63
N ASP A 628 -10.88 -24.82 -8.66
CA ASP A 628 -10.81 -23.52 -9.35
C ASP A 628 -10.77 -23.72 -10.86
N GLU A 629 -10.11 -24.77 -11.35
CA GLU A 629 -10.16 -25.19 -12.76
C GLU A 629 -11.56 -25.66 -13.20
N VAL A 630 -12.39 -26.17 -12.27
CA VAL A 630 -13.75 -26.62 -12.58
C VAL A 630 -14.78 -25.51 -12.39
N PHE A 631 -14.56 -24.64 -11.39
CA PHE A 631 -15.48 -23.58 -10.99
C PHE A 631 -14.72 -22.27 -10.77
N LEU A 632 -14.98 -21.30 -11.66
CA LEU A 632 -14.39 -19.97 -11.61
C LEU A 632 -15.49 -18.91 -11.47
N ALA A 633 -15.29 -17.94 -10.57
CA ALA A 633 -16.23 -16.84 -10.32
C ALA A 633 -17.70 -17.25 -10.06
N GLY A 634 -17.95 -18.47 -9.58
CA GLY A 634 -19.30 -18.98 -9.32
C GLY A 634 -20.02 -19.52 -10.56
N GLU A 635 -19.27 -19.87 -11.61
CA GLU A 635 -19.75 -20.51 -12.83
C GLU A 635 -18.95 -21.79 -13.10
N ILE A 636 -19.50 -22.69 -13.93
CA ILE A 636 -18.78 -23.89 -14.41
C ILE A 636 -17.85 -23.45 -15.54
N GLU A 637 -16.53 -23.57 -15.33
CA GLU A 637 -15.53 -23.13 -16.32
C GLU A 637 -15.18 -24.25 -17.30
N GLU A 638 -14.53 -25.31 -16.82
CA GLU A 638 -14.04 -26.41 -17.65
C GLU A 638 -14.83 -27.69 -17.38
N THR A 639 -15.18 -28.39 -18.46
CA THR A 639 -15.92 -29.66 -18.43
C THR A 639 -15.11 -30.82 -19.02
N SER A 640 -13.90 -30.54 -19.51
CA SER A 640 -12.98 -31.51 -20.08
C SER A 640 -11.94 -31.97 -19.07
N LYS A 641 -12.04 -33.24 -18.68
CA LYS A 641 -11.12 -33.91 -17.74
C LYS A 641 -9.65 -33.80 -18.15
N GLN A 642 -9.39 -33.92 -19.47
CA GLN A 642 -8.03 -33.90 -20.01
C GLN A 642 -7.40 -32.51 -19.88
N VAL A 643 -8.19 -31.45 -20.06
CA VAL A 643 -7.68 -30.08 -19.98
C VAL A 643 -7.32 -29.76 -18.53
N VAL A 644 -8.21 -30.04 -17.59
CA VAL A 644 -7.97 -29.83 -16.14
C VAL A 644 -6.70 -30.56 -15.70
N LEU A 645 -6.56 -31.86 -16.02
CA LEU A 645 -5.38 -32.63 -15.63
C LEU A 645 -4.09 -32.12 -16.28
N THR A 646 -4.14 -31.69 -17.54
CA THR A 646 -2.94 -31.15 -18.23
C THR A 646 -2.48 -29.83 -17.61
N ARG A 647 -3.42 -28.98 -17.18
CA ARG A 647 -3.11 -27.72 -16.49
C ARG A 647 -2.50 -27.98 -15.12
N LEU A 648 -3.08 -28.91 -14.36
CA LEU A 648 -2.52 -29.34 -13.06
C LEU A 648 -1.12 -29.94 -13.20
N GLU A 649 -0.85 -30.73 -14.24
CA GLU A 649 0.51 -31.24 -14.53
C GLU A 649 1.52 -30.15 -14.93
N HIS A 650 1.07 -29.00 -15.42
CA HIS A 650 1.96 -27.85 -15.65
C HIS A 650 2.22 -27.09 -14.35
N LEU A 651 1.19 -26.91 -13.51
CA LEU A 651 1.34 -26.27 -12.20
C LEU A 651 2.30 -27.08 -11.30
N ASP A 652 2.15 -28.40 -11.24
CA ASP A 652 3.04 -29.30 -10.49
C ASP A 652 4.50 -29.34 -11.04
N LYS A 653 4.80 -28.74 -12.20
CA LYS A 653 6.17 -28.62 -12.76
C LYS A 653 6.80 -27.25 -12.51
N LEU A 654 5.99 -26.27 -12.11
CA LEU A 654 6.43 -24.92 -11.75
C LEU A 654 6.74 -24.84 -10.24
N GLU A 655 6.13 -25.72 -9.43
CA GLU A 655 6.61 -26.13 -8.10
C GLU A 655 7.83 -27.07 -8.19
#